data_AF-A0AAE0PAG2-F1
#
_entry.id   AF-A0AAE0PAG2-F1
#
_cell.length_a   1.000
_cell.length_b   1.000
_cell.length_c   1.000
_cell.angle_alpha   90.00
_cell.angle_beta   90.00
_cell.angle_gamma   90.00
#
_symmetry.space_group_name_H-M   'P 1'
#
loop_
_entity.id
_entity.type
_entity.pdbx_description
1 polymer ?
#
loop_
_entity_poly.entity_id
_entity_poly.type
_entity_poly.pdbx_seq_one_letter_code
_entity_poly.pdbx_strand_id
1 'polypeptide(L)'
;MRRVLLYISLLLQVVVFSHANAPDNQRVLSGDAPNGAAGNSLPAEFPGGQHAQPGADLVDTALVELRKLHQPLHHKIRKNPGLLRTVLHLVSKALPAVQLTAPSPSSSHDAVSGPLLHATKLLEESAQKNNSDALYILGDMNFYGNFSHPRNLKTAFDYYQKLALLNGNSSAMYMMGVMYSTGVGHAVEPDQARALLYYTFAANQGHTRAEMAVAHRHYAGIGTTKNCETAVKYYKRVADKAIAWYRSGPPGGMSWISESHRIADELGGIYGAGASVSSSGQNAPHKNPTSDTQASIEDILEYLDLMSQKGDVKATFNLGRIYYDGQRNLPRDYGKAKDYFLKVAGKTWNKKGQVYENKTPSFHTISCRAAGYIGRMYLRGEGVEQNFRLAEFWFMRGNEQADQQSRHGLGLMYLNGYGVEQNLDLALKYFNAAAETVYPPSHVQLAAMYLDQGQSDEDIYAANHHLDLAAKYYNMEAYYYIGEMTYFGLGRERQCEVALNYYKAVAEKVEPFVSSWAEANLAYEAGETELAFLEYLHAAEQGYEAAQNNVAYILDPQKSYLTIPQWLYPKAQKPALLQNPLLALMYWTRSSRQGNIDATVKMGDYYLGGIGTEADVDKAVQCYTAASEHYQSAQALWNLGWMHENGIGLTQDYHLAKRYYDTALETNDEAYLPVSLSLLKLRARSAWNTFTNGRINSIQDEPTEKKEWSLSEWINNFLQDEMGYYGDDIYDGYEDAMPGADSDLGAFEDGDIIETVIIMGLAAALVFLVLYRQQRQQVARRQQEDEAQRQQQEQQGQGIRVAGGPFANGQQQQQQQQAGNGGFFPQPGAPGFGQWGVGGVGH
;
A
#
# COMPACT_ATOMS: atom_id res chain seq x y z
N MET A 1 21.67 -47.26 2.30
CA MET A 1 22.58 -46.74 1.24
C MET A 1 22.21 -47.16 -0.19
N ARG A 2 21.89 -48.43 -0.51
CA ARG A 2 21.50 -48.82 -1.89
C ARG A 2 20.20 -48.18 -2.43
N ARG A 3 19.25 -47.80 -1.56
CA ARG A 3 18.02 -47.11 -1.97
C ARG A 3 18.21 -45.63 -2.29
N VAL A 4 19.19 -44.97 -1.67
CA VAL A 4 19.51 -43.55 -1.90
C VAL A 4 20.20 -43.36 -3.26
N LEU A 5 21.07 -44.30 -3.64
CA LEU A 5 21.73 -44.31 -4.95
C LEU A 5 20.75 -44.53 -6.11
N LEU A 6 19.67 -45.30 -5.90
CA LEU A 6 18.61 -45.52 -6.89
C LEU A 6 17.78 -44.27 -7.16
N TYR A 7 17.50 -43.46 -6.13
CA TYR A 7 16.80 -42.18 -6.30
C TYR A 7 17.67 -41.13 -7.00
N ILE A 8 18.98 -41.12 -6.72
CA ILE A 8 19.94 -40.21 -7.39
C ILE A 8 20.10 -40.59 -8.87
N SER A 9 20.12 -41.89 -9.22
CA SER A 9 20.17 -42.32 -10.62
C SER A 9 18.88 -42.03 -11.41
N LEU A 10 17.72 -42.07 -10.75
CA LEU A 10 16.44 -41.71 -11.38
C LEU A 10 16.33 -40.20 -11.63
N LEU A 11 16.86 -39.37 -10.73
CA LEU A 11 16.96 -37.92 -10.91
C LEU A 11 17.90 -37.53 -12.07
N LEU A 12 18.98 -38.29 -12.28
CA LEU A 12 19.92 -38.07 -13.40
C LEU A 12 19.38 -38.52 -14.76
N GLN A 13 18.40 -39.43 -14.82
CA GLN A 13 17.77 -39.85 -16.08
C GLN A 13 16.70 -38.87 -16.60
N VAL A 14 16.14 -38.01 -15.75
CA VAL A 14 15.20 -36.95 -16.16
C VAL A 14 15.91 -35.79 -16.87
N VAL A 15 17.23 -35.62 -16.67
CA VAL A 15 18.03 -34.54 -17.28
C VAL A 15 18.42 -34.82 -18.74
N VAL A 16 18.21 -36.04 -19.26
CA VAL A 16 18.71 -36.43 -20.60
C VAL A 16 17.62 -36.52 -21.69
N PHE A 17 16.33 -36.37 -21.37
CA PHE A 17 15.25 -36.35 -22.37
C PHE A 17 14.45 -35.04 -22.35
N SER A 18 14.96 -34.02 -23.04
CA SER A 18 14.14 -32.95 -23.64
C SER A 18 14.95 -32.21 -24.71
N HIS A 19 15.36 -32.96 -25.73
CA HIS A 19 15.59 -32.42 -27.07
C HIS A 19 14.59 -33.10 -27.99
N ALA A 20 13.46 -32.44 -28.23
CA ALA A 20 12.54 -32.81 -29.29
C ALA A 20 11.86 -31.55 -29.83
N ASN A 21 12.07 -31.34 -31.13
CA ASN A 21 11.58 -30.26 -31.96
C ASN A 21 10.05 -30.13 -31.99
N ALA A 22 9.63 -28.91 -32.39
CA ALA A 22 8.52 -28.55 -33.28
C ALA A 22 7.38 -27.73 -32.63
N PRO A 23 6.61 -26.95 -33.42
CA PRO A 23 7.00 -26.13 -34.57
C PRO A 23 6.55 -24.66 -34.44
N ASP A 24 7.19 -23.79 -35.23
CA ASP A 24 6.66 -22.48 -35.61
C ASP A 24 5.25 -22.62 -36.19
N ASN A 25 4.27 -21.98 -35.56
CA ASN A 25 3.00 -21.62 -36.19
C ASN A 25 2.23 -20.61 -35.34
N GLN A 26 2.48 -19.32 -35.55
CA GLN A 26 1.46 -18.28 -35.37
C GLN A 26 1.60 -17.24 -36.49
N ARG A 27 0.93 -17.54 -37.62
CA ARG A 27 0.22 -16.49 -38.36
C ARG A 27 -1.03 -16.14 -37.56
N VAL A 28 -1.42 -14.87 -37.60
CA VAL A 28 -2.81 -14.35 -37.72
C VAL A 28 -3.01 -13.07 -36.88
N LEU A 29 -3.12 -11.97 -37.65
CA LEU A 29 -3.99 -10.80 -37.51
C LEU A 29 -3.59 -9.70 -36.51
N SER A 30 -2.81 -8.77 -37.07
CA SER A 30 -3.05 -7.32 -37.01
C SER A 30 -4.51 -6.97 -36.73
N GLY A 31 -4.79 -6.57 -35.49
CA GLY A 31 -5.96 -5.78 -35.13
C GLY A 31 -5.48 -4.36 -34.87
N ASP A 32 -5.93 -3.44 -35.71
CA ASP A 32 -5.70 -2.00 -35.57
C ASP A 32 -6.21 -1.52 -34.21
N ALA A 33 -5.29 -1.04 -33.37
CA ALA A 33 -5.62 -0.27 -32.19
C ALA A 33 -5.97 1.17 -32.60
N PRO A 34 -7.04 1.77 -32.07
CA PRO A 34 -7.44 3.12 -32.42
C PRO A 34 -6.43 4.14 -31.86
N ASN A 35 -5.93 5.01 -32.74
CA ASN A 35 -5.13 6.19 -32.43
C ASN A 35 -5.79 7.01 -31.33
N GLY A 36 -5.14 7.13 -30.16
CA GLY A 36 -5.65 7.98 -29.09
C GLY A 36 -5.06 7.71 -27.71
N ALA A 37 -3.73 7.67 -27.58
CA ALA A 37 -2.97 7.94 -26.34
C ALA A 37 -1.48 7.69 -26.63
N ALA A 38 -0.82 8.63 -27.30
CA ALA A 38 0.63 8.62 -27.45
C ALA A 38 1.26 9.27 -26.21
N GLY A 39 1.58 8.46 -25.20
CA GLY A 39 2.61 8.78 -24.23
C GLY A 39 3.97 8.53 -24.88
N ASN A 40 4.81 9.57 -24.95
CA ASN A 40 6.19 9.55 -25.46
C ASN A 40 6.39 8.89 -26.84
N SER A 41 5.81 9.53 -27.85
CA SER A 41 6.49 9.64 -29.15
C SER A 41 6.70 11.13 -29.44
N LEU A 42 7.88 11.45 -29.95
CA LEU A 42 8.31 12.78 -30.41
C LEU A 42 7.11 13.64 -30.85
N PRO A 43 6.98 14.89 -30.36
CA PRO A 43 5.72 15.64 -30.44
C PRO A 43 5.22 15.72 -31.89
N ALA A 44 4.03 15.16 -32.13
CA ALA A 44 3.34 15.26 -33.40
C ALA A 44 2.20 16.28 -33.29
N GLU A 45 2.31 17.30 -34.14
CA GLU A 45 1.34 18.33 -34.54
C GLU A 45 1.01 19.47 -33.55
N PHE A 46 1.64 20.62 -33.80
CA PHE A 46 1.14 21.95 -33.45
C PHE A 46 0.83 22.75 -34.73
N PRO A 47 -0.14 23.68 -34.66
CA PRO A 47 -0.85 24.24 -35.80
C PRO A 47 0.02 25.16 -36.66
N GLY A 48 -0.29 25.15 -37.96
CA GLY A 48 0.46 25.87 -38.99
C GLY A 48 0.64 27.36 -38.70
N GLY A 49 1.86 27.82 -39.02
CA GLY A 49 2.16 29.24 -39.23
C GLY A 49 3.07 29.88 -38.18
N GLN A 50 4.25 29.34 -37.91
CA GLN A 50 5.33 30.07 -37.24
C GLN A 50 6.67 29.74 -37.91
N HIS A 51 7.52 30.75 -38.11
CA HIS A 51 8.80 30.65 -38.81
C HIS A 51 9.61 29.43 -38.35
N ALA A 52 9.99 28.57 -39.30
CA ALA A 52 10.80 27.38 -39.02
C ALA A 52 12.06 27.80 -38.25
N GLN A 53 12.25 27.21 -37.07
CA GLN A 53 13.41 27.50 -36.24
C GLN A 53 14.71 27.15 -37.00
N PRO A 54 15.83 27.83 -36.69
CA PRO A 54 17.12 27.49 -37.27
C PRO A 54 17.42 26.00 -37.05
N GLY A 55 17.67 25.23 -38.11
CA GLY A 55 17.98 23.81 -38.01
C GLY A 55 16.78 22.87 -37.84
N ALA A 56 15.54 23.32 -38.05
CA ALA A 56 14.36 22.46 -38.02
C ALA A 56 14.47 21.24 -38.96
N ASP A 57 14.96 21.44 -40.20
CA ASP A 57 15.17 20.34 -41.17
C ASP A 57 16.11 19.23 -40.63
N LEU A 58 17.12 19.62 -39.84
CA LEU A 58 18.05 18.68 -39.21
C LEU A 58 17.38 17.89 -38.09
N VAL A 59 16.46 18.53 -37.35
CA VAL A 59 15.66 17.84 -36.33
C VAL A 59 14.74 16.84 -37.01
N ASP A 60 13.98 17.25 -38.02
CA ASP A 60 13.05 16.36 -38.74
C ASP A 60 13.76 15.13 -39.32
N THR A 61 14.93 15.33 -39.94
CA THR A 61 15.74 14.21 -40.44
C THR A 61 16.26 13.31 -39.32
N ALA A 62 16.69 13.87 -38.19
CA ALA A 62 17.09 13.08 -37.03
C ALA A 62 15.91 12.30 -36.43
N LEU A 63 14.72 12.90 -36.32
CA LEU A 63 13.50 12.25 -35.82
C LEU A 63 13.10 11.06 -36.69
N VAL A 64 13.23 11.18 -38.01
CA VAL A 64 12.98 10.07 -38.94
C VAL A 64 13.95 8.91 -38.70
N GLU A 65 15.23 9.18 -38.46
CA GLU A 65 16.21 8.12 -38.11
C GLU A 65 15.93 7.50 -36.73
N LEU A 66 15.58 8.32 -35.72
CA LEU A 66 15.23 7.84 -34.39
C LEU A 66 13.97 6.98 -34.40
N ARG A 67 12.97 7.30 -35.23
CA ARG A 67 11.76 6.47 -35.39
C ARG A 67 12.08 5.08 -35.93
N LYS A 68 13.10 4.92 -36.78
CA LYS A 68 13.53 3.60 -37.26
C LYS A 68 14.17 2.75 -36.16
N LEU A 69 14.77 3.41 -35.16
CA LEU A 69 15.38 2.77 -34.00
C LEU A 69 14.39 2.50 -32.88
N HIS A 70 13.20 3.10 -32.94
CA HIS A 70 12.15 2.87 -31.97
C HIS A 70 11.70 1.41 -32.07
N GLN A 71 12.25 0.58 -31.18
CA GLN A 71 11.71 -0.75 -30.96
C GLN A 71 10.36 -0.55 -30.29
N PRO A 72 9.24 -1.02 -30.87
CA PRO A 72 8.00 -1.06 -30.09
C PRO A 72 8.31 -1.90 -28.86
N LEU A 73 8.13 -1.32 -27.67
CA LEU A 73 8.23 -2.03 -26.39
C LEU A 73 7.41 -3.31 -26.53
N HIS A 74 8.07 -4.41 -26.87
CA HIS A 74 7.38 -5.67 -27.05
C HIS A 74 6.94 -6.04 -25.65
N HIS A 75 5.62 -6.03 -25.41
CA HIS A 75 5.02 -6.74 -24.31
C HIS A 75 5.44 -8.21 -24.40
N LYS A 76 6.60 -8.54 -23.84
CA LYS A 76 6.78 -9.86 -23.29
C LYS A 76 5.90 -9.86 -22.06
N ILE A 77 4.63 -10.19 -22.25
CA ILE A 77 3.80 -10.71 -21.16
C ILE A 77 4.68 -11.74 -20.49
N ARG A 78 5.15 -11.41 -19.29
CA ARG A 78 5.96 -12.31 -18.51
C ARG A 78 4.97 -13.37 -18.05
N LYS A 79 4.74 -14.38 -18.90
CA LYS A 79 3.93 -15.54 -18.53
C LYS A 79 4.57 -16.07 -17.26
N ASN A 80 3.84 -15.99 -16.15
CA ASN A 80 4.34 -16.49 -14.89
C ASN A 80 4.78 -17.93 -15.12
N PRO A 81 6.00 -18.28 -14.69
CA PRO A 81 6.51 -19.62 -14.90
C PRO A 81 5.59 -20.58 -14.13
N GLY A 82 4.83 -21.43 -14.85
CA GLY A 82 3.93 -22.41 -14.23
C GLY A 82 4.61 -23.22 -13.13
N LEU A 83 3.86 -23.84 -12.22
CA LEU A 83 4.31 -24.44 -10.95
C LEU A 83 5.70 -25.13 -11.02
N LEU A 84 5.95 -25.92 -12.06
CA LEU A 84 7.24 -26.57 -12.30
C LEU A 84 8.40 -25.60 -12.52
N ARG A 85 8.19 -24.51 -13.26
CA ARG A 85 9.17 -23.46 -13.56
C ARG A 85 9.28 -22.44 -12.44
N THR A 86 8.25 -22.24 -11.61
CA THR A 86 8.33 -21.49 -10.33
C THR A 86 9.11 -22.27 -9.29
N VAL A 87 8.88 -23.59 -9.19
CA VAL A 87 9.72 -24.50 -8.40
C VAL A 87 11.13 -24.53 -8.96
N LEU A 88 11.32 -24.64 -10.28
CA LEU A 88 12.66 -24.54 -10.89
C LEU A 88 13.29 -23.16 -10.67
N HIS A 89 12.50 -22.09 -10.59
CA HIS A 89 12.97 -20.74 -10.33
C HIS A 89 13.40 -20.57 -8.86
N LEU A 90 12.61 -21.05 -7.91
CA LEU A 90 12.93 -21.12 -6.49
C LEU A 90 14.14 -22.03 -6.24
N VAL A 91 14.20 -23.19 -6.91
CA VAL A 91 15.34 -24.11 -6.89
C VAL A 91 16.56 -23.50 -7.59
N SER A 92 16.40 -22.73 -8.67
CA SER A 92 17.50 -21.99 -9.34
C SER A 92 18.00 -20.80 -8.52
N LYS A 93 17.15 -20.24 -7.67
CA LYS A 93 17.51 -19.20 -6.69
C LYS A 93 18.14 -19.80 -5.42
N ALA A 94 17.79 -21.05 -5.07
CA ALA A 94 18.32 -21.79 -3.93
C ALA A 94 19.61 -22.57 -4.26
N LEU A 95 19.80 -22.98 -5.51
CA LEU A 95 21.06 -23.53 -6.01
C LEU A 95 22.04 -22.36 -6.25
N PRO A 96 23.32 -22.49 -5.88
CA PRO A 96 24.33 -21.54 -6.31
C PRO A 96 24.39 -21.61 -7.83
N ALA A 97 23.82 -20.60 -8.49
CA ALA A 97 23.94 -20.45 -9.92
C ALA A 97 25.44 -20.28 -10.22
N VAL A 98 26.06 -21.33 -10.76
CA VAL A 98 27.24 -21.15 -11.61
C VAL A 98 26.71 -20.42 -12.83
N GLN A 99 26.58 -19.10 -12.70
CA GLN A 99 26.44 -18.24 -13.84
C GLN A 99 27.76 -18.35 -14.58
N LEU A 100 27.74 -19.09 -15.69
CA LEU A 100 28.57 -18.73 -16.83
C LEU A 100 28.23 -17.27 -17.09
N THR A 101 29.10 -16.41 -16.60
CA THR A 101 29.09 -14.99 -16.85
C THR A 101 29.17 -14.81 -18.35
N ALA A 102 28.01 -14.66 -19.01
CA ALA A 102 27.97 -13.65 -20.05
C ALA A 102 28.42 -12.37 -19.33
N PRO A 103 29.51 -11.72 -19.76
CA PRO A 103 29.91 -10.48 -19.14
C PRO A 103 28.67 -9.58 -19.11
N SER A 104 28.38 -9.03 -17.94
CA SER A 104 27.63 -7.78 -17.88
C SER A 104 28.19 -6.90 -19.00
N PRO A 105 27.37 -6.18 -19.78
CA PRO A 105 27.92 -5.05 -20.49
C PRO A 105 28.46 -4.16 -19.37
N SER A 106 29.76 -4.30 -19.12
CA SER A 106 30.60 -3.27 -18.59
C SER A 106 30.15 -2.00 -19.30
N SER A 107 30.23 -0.89 -18.60
CA SER A 107 30.31 0.42 -19.21
C SER A 107 31.55 0.51 -20.14
N SER A 108 31.61 -0.32 -21.18
CA SER A 108 32.31 0.02 -22.39
C SER A 108 31.54 1.21 -22.93
N HIS A 109 32.28 2.26 -23.21
CA HIS A 109 31.89 3.21 -24.22
C HIS A 109 31.70 2.42 -25.53
N ASP A 110 30.59 1.71 -25.68
CA ASP A 110 30.18 1.20 -26.96
C ASP A 110 29.92 2.44 -27.77
N ALA A 111 30.89 2.76 -28.63
CA ALA A 111 30.82 3.88 -29.53
C ALA A 111 29.46 3.79 -30.22
N VAL A 112 28.59 4.78 -29.96
CA VAL A 112 27.30 4.92 -30.60
C VAL A 112 27.54 4.70 -32.09
N SER A 113 26.99 3.63 -32.66
CA SER A 113 27.32 3.19 -34.02
C SER A 113 26.05 3.05 -34.85
N GLY A 114 26.15 3.40 -36.13
CA GLY A 114 25.03 3.31 -37.07
C GLY A 114 24.09 4.54 -37.06
N PRO A 115 22.77 4.35 -37.28
CA PRO A 115 21.80 5.44 -37.44
C PRO A 115 21.68 6.37 -36.22
N LEU A 116 21.92 5.84 -35.01
CA LEU A 116 21.83 6.62 -33.78
C LEU A 116 22.89 7.72 -33.74
N LEU A 117 24.13 7.41 -34.12
CA LEU A 117 25.23 8.38 -34.16
C LEU A 117 24.97 9.48 -35.19
N HIS A 118 24.37 9.10 -36.32
CA HIS A 118 23.99 10.06 -37.35
C HIS A 118 22.89 11.00 -36.84
N ALA A 119 21.85 10.45 -36.21
CA ALA A 119 20.79 11.23 -35.60
C ALA A 119 21.30 12.17 -34.49
N THR A 120 22.16 11.68 -33.59
CA THR A 120 22.74 12.53 -32.52
C THR A 120 23.59 13.66 -33.10
N LYS A 121 24.39 13.40 -34.14
CA LYS A 121 25.16 14.45 -34.84
C LYS A 121 24.27 15.52 -35.46
N LEU A 122 23.20 15.11 -36.16
CA LEU A 122 22.24 16.05 -36.75
C LEU A 122 21.56 16.92 -35.67
N LEU A 123 21.21 16.30 -34.53
CA LEU A 123 20.66 17.03 -33.39
C LEU A 123 21.70 17.98 -32.77
N GLU A 124 22.95 17.56 -32.63
CA GLU A 124 24.04 18.43 -32.11
C GLU A 124 24.29 19.63 -33.02
N GLU A 125 24.31 19.43 -34.35
CA GLU A 125 24.41 20.51 -35.34
C GLU A 125 23.23 21.48 -35.25
N SER A 126 22.03 20.97 -35.01
CA SER A 126 20.84 21.81 -34.80
C SER A 126 20.88 22.54 -33.45
N ALA A 127 21.37 21.90 -32.39
CA ALA A 127 21.54 22.50 -31.07
C ALA A 127 22.61 23.61 -31.06
N GLN A 128 23.62 23.53 -31.92
CA GLN A 128 24.57 24.63 -32.17
C GLN A 128 23.89 25.85 -32.79
N LYS A 129 22.83 25.65 -33.59
CA LYS A 129 21.99 26.72 -34.14
C LYS A 129 20.95 27.24 -33.14
N ASN A 130 21.02 26.82 -31.87
CA ASN A 130 20.09 27.17 -30.79
C ASN A 130 18.64 26.77 -31.07
N ASN A 131 18.44 25.65 -31.77
CA ASN A 131 17.12 25.07 -31.94
C ASN A 131 16.59 24.53 -30.60
N SER A 132 15.35 24.90 -30.22
CA SER A 132 14.79 24.49 -28.92
C SER A 132 14.56 22.99 -28.84
N ASP A 133 14.09 22.39 -29.93
CA ASP A 133 13.63 21.01 -29.96
C ASP A 133 14.83 20.07 -29.95
N ALA A 134 15.89 20.43 -30.69
CA ALA A 134 17.15 19.70 -30.66
C ALA A 134 17.78 19.69 -29.27
N LEU A 135 17.80 20.85 -28.57
CA LEU A 135 18.32 20.96 -27.21
C LEU A 135 17.51 20.09 -26.23
N TYR A 136 16.19 20.11 -26.36
CA TYR A 136 15.30 19.31 -25.51
C TYR A 136 15.50 17.81 -25.73
N ILE A 137 15.48 17.36 -26.99
CA ILE A 137 15.65 15.94 -27.34
C ILE A 137 17.01 15.42 -26.91
N LEU A 138 18.09 16.19 -27.12
CA LEU A 138 19.42 15.80 -26.62
C LEU A 138 19.45 15.73 -25.10
N GLY A 139 18.78 16.65 -24.41
CA GLY A 139 18.58 16.61 -22.96
C GLY A 139 17.92 15.30 -22.52
N ASP A 140 16.77 14.97 -23.10
CA ASP A 140 15.99 13.76 -22.79
C ASP A 140 16.78 12.47 -23.10
N MET A 141 17.47 12.42 -24.24
CA MET A 141 18.31 11.28 -24.62
C MET A 141 19.46 11.06 -23.62
N ASN A 142 20.10 12.14 -23.15
CA ASN A 142 21.16 12.04 -22.15
C ASN A 142 20.61 11.74 -20.75
N PHE A 143 19.38 12.16 -20.44
CA PHE A 143 18.74 11.95 -19.14
C PHE A 143 18.24 10.50 -18.98
N TYR A 144 17.35 10.05 -19.87
CA TYR A 144 16.73 8.72 -19.80
C TYR A 144 17.57 7.61 -20.43
N GLY A 145 18.43 7.96 -21.41
CA GLY A 145 19.16 6.96 -22.19
C GLY A 145 18.32 6.34 -23.30
N ASN A 146 17.34 7.09 -23.81
CA ASN A 146 16.44 6.65 -24.88
C ASN A 146 17.23 6.18 -26.11
N PHE A 147 16.67 5.20 -26.82
CA PHE A 147 17.31 4.59 -28.01
C PHE A 147 18.67 3.92 -27.72
N SER A 148 18.90 3.50 -26.46
CA SER A 148 20.20 2.99 -26.01
C SER A 148 21.33 4.04 -26.06
N HIS A 149 21.00 5.33 -26.01
CA HIS A 149 22.00 6.39 -25.84
C HIS A 149 22.65 6.26 -24.44
N PRO A 150 23.99 6.40 -24.31
CA PRO A 150 24.64 6.41 -23.00
C PRO A 150 24.11 7.56 -22.12
N ARG A 151 23.70 7.25 -20.88
CA ARG A 151 23.19 8.28 -19.96
C ARG A 151 24.32 9.17 -19.47
N ASN A 152 24.09 10.47 -19.50
CA ASN A 152 24.97 11.47 -18.94
C ASN A 152 24.14 12.64 -18.39
N LEU A 153 23.88 12.58 -17.08
CA LEU A 153 23.03 13.54 -16.41
C LEU A 153 23.64 14.95 -16.39
N LYS A 154 24.96 15.09 -16.47
CA LYS A 154 25.61 16.40 -16.50
C LYS A 154 25.41 17.10 -17.84
N THR A 155 25.58 16.39 -18.96
CA THR A 155 25.29 16.96 -20.28
C THR A 155 23.81 17.23 -20.47
N ALA A 156 22.94 16.38 -19.92
CA ALA A 156 21.49 16.65 -19.89
C ALA A 156 21.18 17.96 -19.17
N PHE A 157 21.79 18.19 -18.00
CA PHE A 157 21.64 19.45 -17.27
C PHE A 157 22.08 20.66 -18.09
N ASP A 158 23.24 20.59 -18.75
CA ASP A 158 23.77 21.69 -19.56
C ASP A 158 22.81 22.04 -20.72
N TYR A 159 22.22 21.03 -21.37
CA TYR A 159 21.22 21.24 -22.43
C TYR A 159 19.92 21.85 -21.90
N TYR A 160 19.38 21.35 -20.79
CA TYR A 160 18.18 21.93 -20.17
C TYR A 160 18.42 23.35 -19.69
N GLN A 161 19.58 23.62 -19.09
CA GLN A 161 19.96 24.95 -18.66
C GLN A 161 20.06 25.92 -19.83
N LYS A 162 20.72 25.51 -20.92
CA LYS A 162 20.82 26.31 -22.14
C LYS A 162 19.42 26.61 -22.72
N LEU A 163 18.55 25.60 -22.79
CA LEU A 163 17.19 25.73 -23.30
C LEU A 163 16.31 26.65 -22.43
N ALA A 164 16.39 26.51 -21.11
CA ALA A 164 15.66 27.36 -20.17
C ALA A 164 16.10 28.83 -20.25
N LEU A 165 17.40 29.09 -20.44
CA LEU A 165 17.94 30.45 -20.58
C LEU A 165 17.60 31.11 -21.92
N LEU A 166 17.55 30.35 -23.01
CA LEU A 166 17.31 30.89 -24.36
C LEU A 166 15.83 31.13 -24.64
N ASN A 167 14.99 30.12 -24.38
CA ASN A 167 13.60 30.11 -24.83
C ASN A 167 12.61 30.22 -23.68
N GLY A 168 13.07 30.06 -22.44
CA GLY A 168 12.18 29.98 -21.28
C GLY A 168 11.31 28.73 -21.28
N ASN A 169 11.69 27.65 -21.99
CA ASN A 169 10.85 26.46 -22.18
C ASN A 169 10.42 25.84 -20.83
N SER A 170 9.11 25.65 -20.65
CA SER A 170 8.53 25.18 -19.39
C SER A 170 8.94 23.75 -19.01
N SER A 171 9.10 22.85 -19.98
CA SER A 171 9.51 21.46 -19.75
C SER A 171 10.97 21.39 -19.30
N ALA A 172 11.84 22.19 -19.93
CA ALA A 172 13.23 22.34 -19.51
C ALA A 172 13.34 22.92 -18.10
N MET A 173 12.54 23.95 -17.76
CA MET A 173 12.47 24.49 -16.41
C MET A 173 11.98 23.45 -15.40
N TYR A 174 11.00 22.62 -15.75
CA TYR A 174 10.57 21.50 -14.90
C TYR A 174 11.71 20.50 -14.65
N MET A 175 12.49 20.17 -15.69
CA MET A 175 13.68 19.30 -15.55
C MET A 175 14.74 19.92 -14.65
N MET A 176 15.03 21.21 -14.81
CA MET A 176 15.92 21.91 -13.89
C MET A 176 15.41 21.85 -12.45
N GLY A 177 14.10 21.98 -12.24
CA GLY A 177 13.46 21.83 -10.93
C GLY A 177 13.74 20.46 -10.29
N VAL A 178 13.56 19.37 -11.05
CA VAL A 178 13.82 17.99 -10.60
C VAL A 178 15.30 17.77 -10.28
N MET A 179 16.20 18.27 -11.13
CA MET A 179 17.64 18.10 -10.94
C MET A 179 18.15 18.87 -9.72
N TYR A 180 17.70 20.12 -9.53
CA TYR A 180 18.04 20.88 -8.32
C TYR A 180 17.40 20.31 -7.06
N SER A 181 16.20 19.72 -7.11
CA SER A 181 15.55 19.21 -5.90
C SER A 181 16.16 17.89 -5.41
N THR A 182 16.71 17.09 -6.30
CA THR A 182 17.20 15.73 -6.01
C THR A 182 18.72 15.59 -6.05
N GLY A 183 19.41 16.46 -6.79
CA GLY A 183 20.84 16.30 -7.08
C GLY A 183 21.17 15.01 -7.83
N VAL A 184 20.24 14.53 -8.65
CA VAL A 184 20.32 13.22 -9.31
C VAL A 184 21.63 13.07 -10.11
N GLY A 185 22.33 11.95 -9.87
CA GLY A 185 23.60 11.62 -10.53
C GLY A 185 24.76 12.55 -10.22
N HIS A 186 24.70 13.35 -9.15
CA HIS A 186 25.70 14.37 -8.83
C HIS A 186 25.93 15.36 -9.99
N ALA A 187 24.94 15.51 -10.89
CA ALA A 187 25.02 16.48 -11.97
C ALA A 187 25.06 17.91 -11.44
N VAL A 188 24.33 18.15 -10.33
CA VAL A 188 24.19 19.44 -9.68
C VAL A 188 24.02 19.24 -8.17
N GLU A 189 24.53 20.19 -7.38
CA GLU A 189 24.29 20.22 -5.94
C GLU A 189 22.80 20.47 -5.62
N PRO A 190 22.19 19.70 -4.70
CA PRO A 190 20.81 19.91 -4.29
C PRO A 190 20.56 21.32 -3.76
N ASP A 191 19.56 22.01 -4.31
CA ASP A 191 19.13 23.34 -3.88
C ASP A 191 17.60 23.44 -3.98
N GLN A 192 16.93 23.35 -2.83
CA GLN A 192 15.47 23.35 -2.78
C GLN A 192 14.86 24.70 -3.18
N ALA A 193 15.57 25.80 -2.97
CA ALA A 193 15.09 27.15 -3.30
C ALA A 193 15.15 27.40 -4.81
N ARG A 194 16.27 27.03 -5.46
CA ARG A 194 16.38 27.04 -6.93
C ARG A 194 15.38 26.09 -7.57
N ALA A 195 15.21 24.89 -7.01
CA ALA A 195 14.20 23.95 -7.50
C ALA A 195 12.79 24.56 -7.49
N LEU A 196 12.39 25.18 -6.37
CA LEU A 196 11.10 25.85 -6.27
C LEU A 196 10.97 26.95 -7.33
N LEU A 197 12.00 27.79 -7.49
CA LEU A 197 11.99 28.87 -8.46
C LEU A 197 11.71 28.35 -9.88
N TYR A 198 12.44 27.35 -10.35
CA TYR A 198 12.24 26.78 -11.67
C TYR A 198 10.87 26.09 -11.81
N TYR A 199 10.43 25.35 -10.79
CA TYR A 199 9.08 24.79 -10.78
C TYR A 199 8.00 25.88 -10.89
N THR A 200 8.14 27.00 -10.18
CA THR A 200 7.16 28.10 -10.24
C THR A 200 7.15 28.79 -11.60
N PHE A 201 8.30 28.97 -12.26
CA PHE A 201 8.33 29.51 -13.62
C PHE A 201 7.67 28.56 -14.62
N ALA A 202 7.96 27.26 -14.54
CA ALA A 202 7.30 26.25 -15.36
C ALA A 202 5.77 26.19 -15.11
N ALA A 203 5.36 26.25 -13.84
CA ALA A 203 3.95 26.24 -13.44
C ALA A 203 3.20 27.50 -13.92
N ASN A 204 3.84 28.67 -13.87
CA ASN A 204 3.24 29.91 -14.38
C ASN A 204 3.04 29.89 -15.91
N GLN A 205 3.84 29.11 -16.64
CA GLN A 205 3.66 28.85 -18.07
C GLN A 205 2.63 27.75 -18.37
N GLY A 206 2.03 27.14 -17.35
CA GLY A 206 0.98 26.13 -17.51
C GLY A 206 1.47 24.69 -17.60
N HIS A 207 2.73 24.40 -17.27
CA HIS A 207 3.26 23.04 -17.27
C HIS A 207 2.65 22.20 -16.15
N THR A 208 1.79 21.23 -16.49
CA THR A 208 0.95 20.47 -15.55
C THR A 208 1.74 19.77 -14.44
N ARG A 209 2.83 19.07 -14.76
CA ARG A 209 3.66 18.39 -13.73
C ARG A 209 4.33 19.38 -12.78
N ALA A 210 4.66 20.58 -13.28
CA ALA A 210 5.29 21.61 -12.46
C ALA A 210 4.24 22.27 -11.55
N GLU A 211 3.04 22.55 -12.06
CA GLU A 211 1.92 23.02 -11.23
C GLU A 211 1.66 22.06 -10.07
N MET A 212 1.62 20.76 -10.33
CA MET A 212 1.44 19.74 -9.30
C MET A 212 2.59 19.71 -8.28
N ALA A 213 3.85 19.77 -8.75
CA ALA A 213 5.02 19.80 -7.86
C ALA A 213 5.06 21.07 -6.98
N VAL A 214 4.70 22.24 -7.52
CA VAL A 214 4.60 23.49 -6.75
C VAL A 214 3.47 23.40 -5.72
N ALA A 215 2.33 22.84 -6.11
CA ALA A 215 1.19 22.64 -5.22
C ALA A 215 1.56 21.76 -4.02
N HIS A 216 2.19 20.60 -4.28
CA HIS A 216 2.66 19.69 -3.25
C HIS A 216 3.70 20.34 -2.33
N ARG A 217 4.63 21.13 -2.89
CA ARG A 217 5.64 21.83 -2.11
C ARG A 217 5.04 22.84 -1.12
N HIS A 218 4.05 23.63 -1.55
CA HIS A 218 3.34 24.56 -0.66
C HIS A 218 2.40 23.86 0.32
N TYR A 219 1.84 22.70 -0.05
CA TYR A 219 1.04 21.87 0.86
C TYR A 219 1.90 21.26 1.97
N ALA A 220 2.99 20.58 1.59
CA ALA A 220 3.88 19.90 2.52
C ALA A 220 4.87 20.82 3.24
N GLY A 221 5.09 22.04 2.74
CA GLY A 221 6.10 22.98 3.25
C GLY A 221 7.53 22.56 2.88
N ILE A 222 7.75 22.10 1.65
CA ILE A 222 9.06 21.66 1.15
C ILE A 222 9.75 22.84 0.46
N GLY A 223 10.86 23.31 1.04
CA GLY A 223 11.58 24.50 0.54
C GLY A 223 10.77 25.80 0.62
N THR A 224 9.63 25.79 1.31
CA THR A 224 8.71 26.92 1.51
C THR A 224 7.95 26.77 2.83
N THR A 225 7.33 27.85 3.30
CA THR A 225 6.30 27.77 4.34
C THR A 225 5.03 27.16 3.78
N LYS A 226 4.30 26.39 4.59
CA LYS A 226 2.99 25.85 4.22
C LYS A 226 2.03 26.99 3.85
N ASN A 227 1.39 26.89 2.69
CA ASN A 227 0.41 27.88 2.24
C ASN A 227 -0.68 27.21 1.40
N CYS A 228 -1.84 27.04 2.02
CA CYS A 228 -2.98 26.36 1.40
C CYS A 228 -3.51 27.11 0.17
N GLU A 229 -3.62 28.44 0.20
CA GLU A 229 -4.18 29.23 -0.91
C GLU A 229 -3.35 29.10 -2.18
N THR A 230 -2.01 29.12 -2.05
CA THR A 230 -1.13 28.86 -3.19
C THR A 230 -1.21 27.42 -3.70
N ALA A 231 -1.32 26.46 -2.79
CA ALA A 231 -1.38 25.04 -3.16
C ALA A 231 -2.71 24.70 -3.86
N VAL A 232 -3.85 25.15 -3.32
CA VAL A 232 -5.17 24.99 -3.93
C VAL A 232 -5.21 25.62 -5.31
N LYS A 233 -4.65 26.82 -5.49
CA LYS A 233 -4.62 27.49 -6.80
C LYS A 233 -4.01 26.61 -7.89
N TYR A 234 -2.87 25.95 -7.61
CA TYR A 234 -2.21 25.09 -8.59
C TYR A 234 -2.88 23.73 -8.72
N TYR A 235 -3.29 23.09 -7.62
CA TYR A 235 -4.03 21.83 -7.69
C TYR A 235 -5.36 21.98 -8.44
N LYS A 236 -6.08 23.08 -8.23
CA LYS A 236 -7.29 23.41 -8.98
C LYS A 236 -7.03 23.49 -10.49
N ARG A 237 -5.98 24.20 -10.93
CA ARG A 237 -5.61 24.26 -12.37
C ARG A 237 -5.34 22.89 -12.95
N VAL A 238 -4.65 22.02 -12.21
CA VAL A 238 -4.39 20.65 -12.65
C VAL A 238 -5.69 19.83 -12.67
N ALA A 239 -6.54 19.97 -11.65
CA ALA A 239 -7.84 19.30 -11.59
C ALA A 239 -8.78 19.76 -12.73
N ASP A 240 -8.80 21.04 -13.09
CA ASP A 240 -9.55 21.58 -14.22
C ASP A 240 -9.08 20.94 -15.54
N LYS A 241 -7.76 20.87 -15.76
CA LYS A 241 -7.17 20.19 -16.92
C LYS A 241 -7.50 18.69 -16.93
N ALA A 242 -7.45 18.05 -15.77
CA ALA A 242 -7.74 16.63 -15.59
C ALA A 242 -9.21 16.29 -15.90
N ILE A 243 -10.14 17.13 -15.43
CA ILE A 243 -11.58 17.01 -15.71
C ILE A 243 -11.87 17.32 -17.18
N ALA A 244 -11.21 18.33 -17.76
CA ALA A 244 -11.34 18.61 -19.19
C ALA A 244 -10.86 17.43 -20.04
N TRP A 245 -9.72 16.82 -19.70
CA TRP A 245 -9.23 15.60 -20.35
C TRP A 245 -10.20 14.43 -20.18
N TYR A 246 -10.73 14.21 -18.97
CA TYR A 246 -11.72 13.17 -18.70
C TYR A 246 -12.96 13.34 -19.58
N ARG A 247 -13.50 14.56 -19.66
CA ARG A 247 -14.69 14.89 -20.44
C ARG A 247 -14.46 14.91 -21.94
N SER A 248 -13.22 15.06 -22.41
CA SER A 248 -12.87 14.97 -23.83
C SER A 248 -13.02 13.56 -24.42
N GLY A 249 -13.18 12.55 -23.56
CA GLY A 249 -13.41 11.18 -23.96
C GLY A 249 -14.80 10.90 -24.56
N PRO A 250 -15.07 9.63 -24.92
CA PRO A 250 -16.39 9.20 -25.38
C PRO A 250 -17.46 9.39 -24.29
N PRO A 251 -18.77 9.33 -24.62
CA PRO A 251 -19.86 9.56 -23.67
C PRO A 251 -19.68 8.81 -22.34
N GLY A 252 -19.66 9.54 -21.22
CA GLY A 252 -19.32 9.01 -19.89
C GLY A 252 -17.82 9.07 -19.53
N GLY A 253 -17.02 9.80 -20.30
CA GLY A 253 -15.64 10.18 -20.01
C GLY A 253 -14.56 9.15 -20.40
N MET A 254 -13.30 9.56 -20.34
CA MET A 254 -12.15 8.67 -20.57
C MET A 254 -12.11 7.53 -19.54
N SER A 255 -11.61 6.36 -19.95
CA SER A 255 -11.35 5.23 -19.06
C SER A 255 -9.89 4.81 -19.19
N TRP A 256 -9.26 4.45 -18.06
CA TRP A 256 -7.87 3.99 -18.00
C TRP A 256 -7.71 3.00 -16.85
N ILE A 257 -6.58 2.28 -16.88
CA ILE A 257 -6.14 1.42 -15.79
C ILE A 257 -5.27 2.29 -14.87
N SER A 258 -5.48 2.21 -13.56
CA SER A 258 -4.62 2.88 -12.58
C SER A 258 -3.34 2.06 -12.43
N GLU A 259 -2.22 2.74 -12.65
CA GLU A 259 -0.86 2.22 -12.63
C GLU A 259 -0.11 2.65 -11.35
N SER A 260 -0.64 3.63 -10.61
CA SER A 260 -0.05 4.12 -9.36
C SER A 260 -0.13 3.09 -8.23
N HIS A 261 0.91 2.26 -8.10
CA HIS A 261 1.03 1.28 -7.03
C HIS A 261 2.43 1.29 -6.42
N ARG A 262 2.52 0.78 -5.20
CA ARG A 262 3.80 0.58 -4.52
C ARG A 262 4.38 -0.75 -4.98
N ILE A 263 5.59 -0.72 -5.51
CA ILE A 263 6.35 -1.91 -5.90
C ILE A 263 6.60 -2.81 -4.69
N ALA A 264 6.83 -2.22 -3.51
CA ALA A 264 7.06 -2.97 -2.29
C ALA A 264 5.88 -3.89 -1.94
N ASP A 265 4.64 -3.45 -2.20
CA ASP A 265 3.43 -4.20 -1.87
C ASP A 265 3.30 -5.50 -2.70
N GLU A 266 3.89 -5.57 -3.89
CA GLU A 266 3.96 -6.82 -4.67
C GLU A 266 4.81 -7.90 -4.01
N LEU A 267 5.74 -7.50 -3.15
CA LEU A 267 6.64 -8.39 -2.40
C LEU A 267 6.13 -8.62 -0.97
N GLY A 268 4.88 -8.25 -0.69
CA GLY A 268 4.28 -8.28 0.66
C GLY A 268 4.67 -7.08 1.52
N GLY A 269 5.06 -5.98 0.90
CA GLY A 269 5.44 -4.73 1.56
C GLY A 269 6.94 -4.56 1.78
N ILE A 270 7.30 -3.49 2.48
CA ILE A 270 8.70 -3.04 2.58
C ILE A 270 9.58 -4.03 3.36
N TYR A 271 9.02 -4.71 4.36
CA TYR A 271 9.66 -5.74 5.18
C TYR A 271 9.34 -7.16 4.72
N GLY A 272 8.52 -7.30 3.67
CA GLY A 272 8.02 -8.57 3.15
C GLY A 272 6.70 -9.02 3.79
N ALA A 273 6.13 -10.06 3.18
CA ALA A 273 4.83 -10.60 3.54
C ALA A 273 4.76 -11.01 5.02
N GLY A 274 3.68 -10.61 5.68
CA GLY A 274 3.41 -10.84 7.09
C GLY A 274 4.05 -9.84 8.03
N ALA A 275 5.19 -9.24 7.67
CA ALA A 275 5.88 -8.25 8.52
C ALA A 275 5.40 -6.82 8.27
N SER A 276 5.12 -6.48 7.00
CA SER A 276 4.71 -5.14 6.61
C SER A 276 3.21 -4.92 6.82
N VAL A 277 2.82 -3.70 7.21
CA VAL A 277 1.42 -3.32 7.44
C VAL A 277 0.59 -3.50 6.16
N SER A 278 1.17 -3.29 4.98
CA SER A 278 0.46 -3.56 3.72
C SER A 278 0.05 -5.02 3.52
N SER A 279 0.66 -5.97 4.24
CA SER A 279 0.41 -7.41 4.12
C SER A 279 -0.23 -8.06 5.35
N SER A 280 -0.12 -7.46 6.54
CA SER A 280 -0.69 -7.98 7.80
C SER A 280 -1.57 -7.00 8.56
N GLY A 281 -1.71 -5.76 8.10
CA GLY A 281 -2.56 -4.75 8.72
C GLY A 281 -4.05 -4.99 8.48
N GLN A 282 -4.90 -4.14 9.08
CA GLN A 282 -6.36 -4.25 8.99
C GLN A 282 -6.90 -4.28 7.56
N ASN A 283 -6.25 -3.54 6.65
CA ASN A 283 -6.61 -3.44 5.23
C ASN A 283 -5.87 -4.45 4.34
N ALA A 284 -5.10 -5.38 4.93
CA ALA A 284 -4.44 -6.42 4.18
C ALA A 284 -5.47 -7.42 3.61
N PRO A 285 -5.18 -8.07 2.47
CA PRO A 285 -6.04 -9.12 1.95
C PRO A 285 -6.04 -10.34 2.90
N HIS A 286 -7.09 -10.48 3.72
CA HIS A 286 -7.25 -11.57 4.69
C HIS A 286 -7.60 -12.91 4.04
N LYS A 287 -6.91 -13.99 4.45
CA LYS A 287 -7.11 -15.36 3.96
C LYS A 287 -8.54 -15.85 4.23
N ASN A 288 -9.38 -15.90 3.20
CA ASN A 288 -10.65 -16.63 3.26
C ASN A 288 -10.40 -18.10 2.88
N PRO A 289 -10.87 -19.10 3.66
CA PRO A 289 -10.63 -20.52 3.37
C PRO A 289 -11.13 -21.00 2.00
N THR A 290 -12.06 -20.25 1.40
CA THR A 290 -12.74 -20.57 0.13
C THR A 290 -12.26 -19.72 -1.05
N SER A 291 -11.40 -18.73 -0.82
CA SER A 291 -10.83 -17.90 -1.88
C SER A 291 -9.33 -17.76 -1.65
N ASP A 292 -8.52 -18.37 -2.53
CA ASP A 292 -7.08 -18.17 -2.53
C ASP A 292 -6.80 -16.67 -2.69
N THR A 293 -6.44 -16.02 -1.59
CA THR A 293 -6.18 -14.58 -1.53
C THR A 293 -4.87 -14.18 -2.18
N GLN A 294 -4.07 -15.17 -2.55
CA GLN A 294 -2.86 -15.07 -3.35
C GLN A 294 -3.06 -15.62 -4.77
N ALA A 295 -4.29 -15.94 -5.17
CA ALA A 295 -4.58 -16.29 -6.56
C ALA A 295 -4.10 -15.14 -7.43
N SER A 296 -3.14 -15.43 -8.30
CA SER A 296 -2.74 -14.48 -9.32
C SER A 296 -3.95 -14.14 -10.19
N ILE A 297 -3.96 -12.96 -10.82
CA ILE A 297 -5.06 -12.60 -11.72
C ILE A 297 -5.25 -13.68 -12.79
N GLU A 298 -4.16 -14.32 -13.23
CA GLU A 298 -4.18 -15.47 -14.12
C GLU A 298 -4.96 -16.67 -13.55
N ASP A 299 -4.77 -17.02 -12.28
CA ASP A 299 -5.48 -18.14 -11.65
C ASP A 299 -6.99 -17.83 -11.55
N ILE A 300 -7.34 -16.58 -11.24
CA ILE A 300 -8.73 -16.11 -11.22
C ILE A 300 -9.33 -16.20 -12.63
N LEU A 301 -8.60 -15.76 -13.65
CA LEU A 301 -9.04 -15.83 -15.05
C LEU A 301 -9.20 -17.28 -15.51
N GLU A 302 -8.28 -18.17 -15.16
CA GLU A 302 -8.36 -19.60 -15.48
C GLU A 302 -9.56 -20.25 -14.79
N TYR A 303 -9.77 -19.97 -13.51
CA TYR A 303 -10.94 -20.45 -12.77
C TYR A 303 -12.24 -19.94 -13.41
N LEU A 304 -12.33 -18.64 -13.70
CA LEU A 304 -13.54 -18.05 -14.31
C LEU A 304 -13.77 -18.58 -15.72
N ASP A 305 -12.73 -18.83 -16.51
CA ASP A 305 -12.86 -19.43 -17.84
C ASP A 305 -13.33 -20.88 -17.74
N LEU A 306 -12.77 -21.68 -16.83
CA LEU A 306 -13.25 -23.04 -16.54
C LEU A 306 -14.73 -23.04 -16.16
N MET A 307 -15.15 -22.13 -15.29
CA MET A 307 -16.55 -22.01 -14.87
C MET A 307 -17.45 -21.51 -16.01
N SER A 308 -16.96 -20.60 -16.85
CA SER A 308 -17.63 -20.14 -18.07
C SER A 308 -17.81 -21.26 -19.10
N GLN A 309 -16.85 -22.20 -19.21
CA GLN A 309 -16.95 -23.39 -20.04
C GLN A 309 -17.97 -24.38 -19.50
N LYS A 310 -18.06 -24.55 -18.17
CA LYS A 310 -19.12 -25.33 -17.50
C LYS A 310 -20.52 -24.73 -17.66
N GLY A 311 -20.60 -23.48 -18.15
CA GLY A 311 -21.85 -22.81 -18.45
C GLY A 311 -22.32 -21.82 -17.38
N ASP A 312 -21.52 -21.56 -16.35
CA ASP A 312 -21.83 -20.56 -15.33
C ASP A 312 -21.83 -19.14 -15.92
N VAL A 313 -22.97 -18.48 -15.78
CA VAL A 313 -23.27 -17.18 -16.36
C VAL A 313 -22.67 -16.05 -15.53
N LYS A 314 -22.56 -16.24 -14.21
CA LYS A 314 -21.93 -15.28 -13.31
C LYS A 314 -20.44 -15.21 -13.61
N ALA A 315 -19.79 -16.37 -13.73
CA ALA A 315 -18.40 -16.43 -14.15
C ALA A 315 -18.18 -15.83 -15.55
N THR A 316 -19.00 -16.18 -16.55
CA THR A 316 -18.90 -15.58 -17.90
C THR A 316 -19.04 -14.06 -17.87
N PHE A 317 -20.01 -13.53 -17.12
CA PHE A 317 -20.20 -12.08 -16.99
C PHE A 317 -19.02 -11.39 -16.31
N ASN A 318 -18.54 -11.96 -15.20
CA ASN A 318 -17.37 -11.43 -14.47
C ASN A 318 -16.12 -11.42 -15.35
N LEU A 319 -15.91 -12.46 -16.17
CA LEU A 319 -14.81 -12.54 -17.11
C LEU A 319 -14.90 -11.43 -18.18
N GLY A 320 -16.09 -11.21 -18.74
CA GLY A 320 -16.35 -10.08 -19.65
C GLY A 320 -16.07 -8.72 -19.02
N ARG A 321 -16.48 -8.53 -17.76
CA ARG A 321 -16.21 -7.30 -16.99
C ARG A 321 -14.72 -7.09 -16.75
N ILE A 322 -13.99 -8.12 -16.36
CA ILE A 322 -12.54 -8.04 -16.12
C ILE A 322 -11.79 -7.63 -17.40
N TYR A 323 -12.13 -8.22 -18.55
CA TYR A 323 -11.53 -7.81 -19.83
C TYR A 323 -11.95 -6.40 -20.28
N TYR A 324 -13.15 -5.96 -19.92
CA TYR A 324 -13.66 -4.63 -20.28
C TYR A 324 -13.01 -3.51 -19.46
N ASP A 325 -12.97 -3.67 -18.14
CA ASP A 325 -12.41 -2.68 -17.21
C ASP A 325 -10.86 -2.71 -17.23
N GLY A 326 -10.27 -3.90 -17.41
CA GLY A 326 -8.83 -4.12 -17.30
C GLY A 326 -8.35 -4.12 -15.85
N GLN A 327 -7.16 -4.64 -15.62
CA GLN A 327 -6.49 -4.62 -14.31
C GLN A 327 -4.98 -4.49 -14.50
N ARG A 328 -4.24 -4.30 -13.40
CA ARG A 328 -2.78 -4.36 -13.41
C ARG A 328 -2.32 -5.68 -14.03
N ASN A 329 -1.45 -5.62 -15.05
CA ASN A 329 -1.00 -6.75 -15.87
C ASN A 329 -2.04 -7.40 -16.81
N LEU A 330 -3.28 -6.89 -16.86
CA LEU A 330 -4.30 -7.31 -17.80
C LEU A 330 -4.81 -6.11 -18.60
N PRO A 331 -4.26 -5.87 -19.81
CA PRO A 331 -4.75 -4.80 -20.65
C PRO A 331 -6.21 -5.05 -21.06
N ARG A 332 -6.94 -3.96 -21.30
CA ARG A 332 -8.33 -4.00 -21.74
C ARG A 332 -8.43 -4.69 -23.10
N ASP A 333 -9.36 -5.63 -23.20
CA ASP A 333 -9.66 -6.37 -24.43
C ASP A 333 -11.18 -6.30 -24.68
N TYR A 334 -11.59 -5.22 -25.35
CA TYR A 334 -12.99 -4.98 -25.66
C TYR A 334 -13.58 -6.06 -26.60
N GLY A 335 -12.75 -6.70 -27.43
CA GLY A 335 -13.18 -7.78 -28.31
C GLY A 335 -13.67 -8.98 -27.49
N LYS A 336 -12.83 -9.51 -26.60
CA LYS A 336 -13.20 -10.61 -25.71
C LYS A 336 -14.33 -10.24 -24.77
N ALA A 337 -14.30 -9.03 -24.20
CA ALA A 337 -15.37 -8.55 -23.33
C ALA A 337 -16.74 -8.62 -24.02
N LYS A 338 -16.83 -8.10 -25.25
CA LYS A 338 -18.04 -8.17 -26.08
C LYS A 338 -18.51 -9.61 -26.26
N ASP A 339 -17.61 -10.52 -26.62
CA ASP A 339 -17.95 -11.91 -26.88
C ASP A 339 -18.53 -12.59 -25.63
N TYR A 340 -17.94 -12.35 -24.46
CA TYR A 340 -18.47 -12.85 -23.19
C TYR A 340 -19.83 -12.24 -22.83
N PHE A 341 -20.01 -10.92 -23.00
CA PHE A 341 -21.30 -10.28 -22.74
C PHE A 341 -22.40 -10.78 -23.71
N LEU A 342 -22.08 -10.95 -24.99
CA LEU A 342 -23.01 -11.53 -25.97
C LEU A 342 -23.31 -13.01 -25.68
N LYS A 343 -22.33 -13.78 -25.18
CA LYS A 343 -22.54 -15.17 -24.72
C LYS A 343 -23.53 -15.22 -23.55
N VAL A 344 -23.48 -14.25 -22.63
CA VAL A 344 -24.46 -14.11 -21.54
C VAL A 344 -25.82 -13.71 -22.09
N ALA A 345 -25.89 -12.63 -22.89
CA ALA A 345 -27.14 -12.12 -23.44
C ALA A 345 -27.87 -13.14 -24.35
N GLY A 346 -27.13 -13.89 -25.17
CA GLY A 346 -27.67 -14.91 -26.06
C GLY A 346 -28.26 -16.12 -25.34
N LYS A 347 -27.92 -16.33 -24.05
CA LYS A 347 -28.60 -17.33 -23.22
C LYS A 347 -30.01 -16.86 -22.82
N THR A 348 -30.32 -15.57 -22.86
CA THR A 348 -31.57 -14.99 -22.33
C THR A 348 -32.51 -14.60 -23.45
N TRP A 349 -31.98 -13.87 -24.43
CA TRP A 349 -32.72 -13.41 -25.59
C TRP A 349 -32.35 -14.23 -26.81
N ASN A 350 -33.35 -14.77 -27.50
CA ASN A 350 -33.12 -15.45 -28.78
C ASN A 350 -32.80 -14.44 -29.90
N LYS A 351 -32.41 -14.94 -31.10
CA LYS A 351 -32.12 -14.08 -32.28
C LYS A 351 -33.30 -13.20 -32.71
N LYS A 352 -34.53 -13.52 -32.27
CA LYS A 352 -35.77 -12.76 -32.52
C LYS A 352 -36.17 -11.85 -31.35
N GLY A 353 -35.39 -11.83 -30.26
CA GLY A 353 -35.60 -11.00 -29.08
C GLY A 353 -36.58 -11.54 -28.02
N GLN A 354 -37.08 -12.77 -28.13
CA GLN A 354 -37.96 -13.38 -27.12
C GLN A 354 -37.14 -14.01 -25.99
N VAL A 355 -37.66 -13.91 -24.76
CA VAL A 355 -37.04 -14.44 -23.53
C VAL A 355 -37.28 -15.95 -23.43
N TYR A 356 -36.25 -16.72 -23.06
CA TYR A 356 -36.45 -18.14 -22.70
C TYR A 356 -37.20 -18.25 -21.36
N GLU A 357 -38.41 -18.83 -21.37
CA GLU A 357 -39.39 -18.83 -20.25
C GLU A 357 -38.93 -19.47 -18.93
N ASN A 358 -37.82 -20.23 -18.88
CA ASN A 358 -37.45 -21.05 -17.72
C ASN A 358 -36.07 -20.71 -17.14
N LYS A 359 -35.87 -19.50 -16.60
CA LYS A 359 -34.60 -19.13 -15.93
C LYS A 359 -34.82 -18.37 -14.64
N THR A 360 -33.92 -18.58 -13.69
CA THR A 360 -33.97 -17.97 -12.35
C THR A 360 -33.91 -16.43 -12.44
N PRO A 361 -34.56 -15.69 -11.52
CA PRO A 361 -34.50 -14.23 -11.48
C PRO A 361 -33.06 -13.69 -11.48
N SER A 362 -32.15 -14.34 -10.76
CA SER A 362 -30.73 -13.98 -10.68
C SER A 362 -30.01 -14.03 -12.04
N PHE A 363 -30.35 -15.01 -12.87
CA PHE A 363 -29.82 -15.13 -14.23
C PHE A 363 -30.30 -13.97 -15.11
N HIS A 364 -31.58 -13.57 -14.99
CA HIS A 364 -32.14 -12.46 -15.75
C HIS A 364 -31.47 -11.14 -15.37
N THR A 365 -31.21 -10.90 -14.08
CA THR A 365 -30.47 -9.73 -13.58
C THR A 365 -29.06 -9.63 -14.18
N ILE A 366 -28.29 -10.74 -14.20
CA ILE A 366 -26.95 -10.76 -14.79
C ILE A 366 -27.00 -10.47 -16.30
N SER A 367 -28.03 -10.97 -16.97
CA SER A 367 -28.24 -10.72 -18.40
C SER A 367 -28.55 -9.25 -18.69
N CYS A 368 -29.37 -8.62 -17.84
CA CYS A 368 -29.65 -7.18 -17.92
C CYS A 368 -28.39 -6.34 -17.67
N ARG A 369 -27.56 -6.72 -16.71
CA ARG A 369 -26.23 -6.10 -16.50
C ARG A 369 -25.34 -6.24 -17.73
N ALA A 370 -25.27 -7.43 -18.32
CA ALA A 370 -24.52 -7.66 -19.56
C ALA A 370 -25.05 -6.81 -20.72
N ALA A 371 -26.37 -6.68 -20.85
CA ALA A 371 -27.00 -5.77 -21.82
C ALA A 371 -26.61 -4.31 -21.58
N GLY A 372 -26.53 -3.86 -20.32
CA GLY A 372 -26.02 -2.53 -19.96
C GLY A 372 -24.58 -2.30 -20.42
N TYR A 373 -23.68 -3.27 -20.23
CA TYR A 373 -22.31 -3.18 -20.75
C TYR A 373 -22.27 -3.16 -22.28
N ILE A 374 -23.06 -3.99 -22.97
CA ILE A 374 -23.15 -3.98 -24.43
C ILE A 374 -23.67 -2.62 -24.93
N GLY A 375 -24.71 -2.08 -24.30
CA GLY A 375 -25.24 -0.75 -24.60
C GLY A 375 -24.18 0.34 -24.43
N ARG A 376 -23.41 0.27 -23.34
CA ARG A 376 -22.28 1.17 -23.08
C ARG A 376 -21.19 1.06 -24.15
N MET A 377 -20.85 -0.14 -24.60
CA MET A 377 -19.88 -0.36 -25.68
C MET A 377 -20.33 0.31 -26.99
N TYR A 378 -21.62 0.16 -27.37
CA TYR A 378 -22.16 0.82 -28.56
C TYR A 378 -22.30 2.33 -28.40
N LEU A 379 -22.62 2.83 -27.21
CA LEU A 379 -22.69 4.27 -26.90
C LEU A 379 -21.31 4.93 -27.05
N ARG A 380 -20.25 4.23 -26.62
CA ARG A 380 -18.89 4.76 -26.57
C ARG A 380 -18.02 4.42 -27.78
N GLY A 381 -18.40 3.43 -28.57
CA GLY A 381 -17.58 2.90 -29.66
C GLY A 381 -16.38 2.07 -29.18
N GLU A 382 -16.49 1.42 -28.02
CA GLU A 382 -15.39 0.64 -27.44
C GLU A 382 -15.44 -0.82 -27.93
N GLY A 383 -14.51 -1.21 -28.82
CA GLY A 383 -14.46 -2.54 -29.43
C GLY A 383 -15.56 -2.82 -30.47
N VAL A 384 -16.35 -1.80 -30.80
CA VAL A 384 -17.42 -1.78 -31.80
C VAL A 384 -17.50 -0.39 -32.43
N GLU A 385 -18.08 -0.30 -33.63
CA GLU A 385 -18.44 1.00 -34.19
C GLU A 385 -19.54 1.65 -33.35
N GLN A 386 -19.42 2.96 -33.09
CA GLN A 386 -20.38 3.69 -32.29
C GLN A 386 -21.76 3.66 -32.96
N ASN A 387 -22.79 3.25 -32.21
CA ASN A 387 -24.15 3.15 -32.72
C ASN A 387 -25.17 3.42 -31.61
N PHE A 388 -25.71 4.65 -31.60
CA PHE A 388 -26.65 5.08 -30.57
C PHE A 388 -27.97 4.30 -30.58
N ARG A 389 -28.47 3.91 -31.76
CA ARG A 389 -29.72 3.13 -31.85
C ARG A 389 -29.58 1.75 -31.23
N LEU A 390 -28.45 1.07 -31.47
CA LEU A 390 -28.16 -0.21 -30.82
C LEU A 390 -27.89 -0.02 -29.32
N ALA A 391 -27.25 1.08 -28.92
CA ALA A 391 -27.05 1.41 -27.52
C ALA A 391 -28.40 1.53 -26.77
N GLU A 392 -29.34 2.32 -27.31
CA GLU A 392 -30.70 2.47 -26.76
C GLU A 392 -31.38 1.11 -26.63
N PHE A 393 -31.35 0.31 -27.70
CA PHE A 393 -31.97 -1.01 -27.72
C PHE A 393 -31.46 -1.93 -26.61
N TRP A 394 -30.15 -1.96 -26.38
CA TRP A 394 -29.55 -2.77 -25.32
C TRP A 394 -29.82 -2.20 -23.92
N PHE A 395 -29.82 -0.87 -23.76
CA PHE A 395 -30.16 -0.26 -22.48
C PHE A 395 -31.64 -0.48 -22.11
N MET A 396 -32.56 -0.43 -23.09
CA MET A 396 -33.98 -0.72 -22.84
C MET A 396 -34.18 -2.16 -22.33
N ARG A 397 -33.41 -3.13 -22.86
CA ARG A 397 -33.39 -4.51 -22.33
C ARG A 397 -32.85 -4.59 -20.91
N GLY A 398 -31.76 -3.88 -20.63
CA GLY A 398 -31.20 -3.83 -19.27
C GLY A 398 -32.15 -3.18 -18.25
N ASN A 399 -32.98 -2.23 -18.69
CA ASN A 399 -33.96 -1.57 -17.85
C ASN A 399 -35.12 -2.49 -17.40
N GLU A 400 -35.33 -3.66 -18.01
CA GLU A 400 -36.37 -4.63 -17.62
C GLU A 400 -36.24 -5.08 -16.15
N GLN A 401 -35.00 -5.20 -15.64
CA GLN A 401 -34.70 -5.54 -14.24
C GLN A 401 -34.03 -4.39 -13.49
N ALA A 402 -34.36 -3.15 -13.85
CA ALA A 402 -33.88 -1.98 -13.11
C ALA A 402 -32.34 -1.84 -13.08
N ASP A 403 -31.62 -2.31 -14.11
CA ASP A 403 -30.17 -2.21 -14.13
C ASP A 403 -29.69 -0.74 -14.12
N GLN A 404 -28.86 -0.42 -13.13
CA GLN A 404 -28.41 0.94 -12.86
C GLN A 404 -27.56 1.54 -13.98
N GLN A 405 -26.70 0.72 -14.61
CA GLN A 405 -25.85 1.14 -15.72
C GLN A 405 -26.71 1.48 -16.94
N SER A 406 -27.71 0.67 -17.22
CA SER A 406 -28.64 0.86 -18.33
C SER A 406 -29.50 2.11 -18.15
N ARG A 407 -30.04 2.32 -16.94
CA ARG A 407 -30.78 3.54 -16.60
C ARG A 407 -29.92 4.79 -16.72
N HIS A 408 -28.69 4.75 -16.21
CA HIS A 408 -27.74 5.84 -16.39
C HIS A 408 -27.43 6.10 -17.87
N GLY A 409 -27.21 5.04 -18.66
CA GLY A 409 -27.00 5.13 -20.10
C GLY A 409 -28.16 5.81 -20.82
N LEU A 410 -29.40 5.40 -20.55
CA LEU A 410 -30.59 6.07 -21.09
C LEU A 410 -30.68 7.54 -20.65
N GLY A 411 -30.40 7.83 -19.38
CA GLY A 411 -30.33 9.20 -18.86
C GLY A 411 -29.34 10.07 -19.63
N LEU A 412 -28.13 9.56 -19.90
CA LEU A 412 -27.11 10.24 -20.70
C LEU A 412 -27.56 10.46 -22.15
N MET A 413 -28.27 9.50 -22.74
CA MET A 413 -28.79 9.62 -24.10
C MET A 413 -29.85 10.71 -24.22
N TYR A 414 -30.82 10.76 -23.30
CA TYR A 414 -31.84 11.82 -23.27
C TYR A 414 -31.28 13.19 -22.87
N LEU A 415 -30.25 13.24 -22.01
CA LEU A 415 -29.61 14.49 -21.61
C LEU A 415 -28.88 15.17 -22.78
N ASN A 416 -28.13 14.40 -23.56
CA ASN A 416 -27.24 14.92 -24.61
C ASN A 416 -27.81 14.77 -26.03
N GLY A 417 -28.96 14.10 -26.20
CA GLY A 417 -29.56 13.83 -27.50
C GLY A 417 -28.83 12.76 -28.33
N TYR A 418 -28.24 11.75 -27.68
CA TYR A 418 -27.52 10.68 -28.38
C TYR A 418 -28.49 9.69 -29.03
N GLY A 419 -28.79 9.88 -30.32
CA GLY A 419 -29.69 8.99 -31.08
C GLY A 419 -31.17 9.08 -30.70
N VAL A 420 -31.50 9.94 -29.73
CA VAL A 420 -32.85 10.26 -29.25
C VAL A 420 -33.01 11.78 -29.15
N GLU A 421 -34.24 12.28 -29.13
CA GLU A 421 -34.49 13.71 -28.88
C GLU A 421 -34.14 14.08 -27.43
N GLN A 422 -33.56 15.27 -27.27
CA GLN A 422 -33.16 15.75 -25.94
C GLN A 422 -34.40 15.95 -25.06
N ASN A 423 -34.39 15.33 -23.88
CA ASN A 423 -35.48 15.42 -22.92
C ASN A 423 -34.95 15.38 -21.48
N LEU A 424 -34.93 16.56 -20.84
CA LEU A 424 -34.39 16.74 -19.49
C LEU A 424 -35.22 16.02 -18.42
N ASP A 425 -36.55 16.02 -18.53
CA ASP A 425 -37.44 15.40 -17.56
C ASP A 425 -37.28 13.87 -17.56
N LEU A 426 -37.17 13.27 -18.75
CA LEU A 426 -36.86 11.84 -18.87
C LEU A 426 -35.46 11.53 -18.36
N ALA A 427 -34.47 12.36 -18.67
CA ALA A 427 -33.11 12.18 -18.16
C ALA A 427 -33.08 12.17 -16.62
N LEU A 428 -33.72 13.15 -15.98
CA LEU A 428 -33.88 13.24 -14.51
C LEU A 428 -34.56 11.99 -13.95
N LYS A 429 -35.65 11.52 -14.58
CA LYS A 429 -36.36 10.30 -14.17
C LYS A 429 -35.43 9.08 -14.19
N TYR A 430 -34.65 8.89 -15.26
CA TYR A 430 -33.72 7.78 -15.39
C TYR A 430 -32.54 7.89 -14.41
N PHE A 431 -32.00 9.09 -14.19
CA PHE A 431 -30.93 9.29 -13.23
C PHE A 431 -31.38 9.06 -11.79
N ASN A 432 -32.57 9.54 -11.40
CA ASN A 432 -33.16 9.27 -10.09
C ASN A 432 -33.37 7.76 -9.89
N ALA A 433 -33.93 7.07 -10.89
CA ALA A 433 -34.13 5.61 -10.83
C ALA A 433 -32.80 4.82 -10.75
N ALA A 434 -31.69 5.37 -11.25
CA ALA A 434 -30.36 4.78 -11.10
C ALA A 434 -29.70 5.14 -9.75
N ALA A 435 -30.02 6.31 -9.20
CA ALA A 435 -29.52 6.78 -7.91
C ALA A 435 -30.14 6.01 -6.73
N GLU A 436 -31.36 5.51 -6.86
CA GLU A 436 -32.00 4.62 -5.85
C GLU A 436 -31.15 3.39 -5.51
N THR A 437 -30.37 2.87 -6.47
CA THR A 437 -29.50 1.70 -6.27
C THR A 437 -28.04 2.09 -6.00
N VAL A 438 -27.79 3.34 -5.60
CA VAL A 438 -26.46 3.88 -5.26
C VAL A 438 -25.46 3.77 -6.41
N TYR A 439 -25.81 4.33 -7.58
CA TYR A 439 -24.91 4.40 -8.73
C TYR A 439 -24.16 5.75 -8.79
N PRO A 440 -22.84 5.79 -8.51
CA PRO A 440 -22.12 7.06 -8.31
C PRO A 440 -22.15 8.02 -9.50
N PRO A 441 -21.98 7.57 -10.76
CA PRO A 441 -22.07 8.49 -11.90
C PRO A 441 -23.44 9.14 -12.07
N SER A 442 -24.55 8.46 -11.73
CA SER A 442 -25.88 9.09 -11.76
C SER A 442 -26.05 10.15 -10.68
N HIS A 443 -25.54 9.90 -9.47
CA HIS A 443 -25.55 10.91 -8.41
C HIS A 443 -24.79 12.19 -8.81
N VAL A 444 -23.65 12.04 -9.49
CA VAL A 444 -22.89 13.19 -10.02
C VAL A 444 -23.70 13.97 -11.05
N GLN A 445 -24.37 13.28 -11.98
CA GLN A 445 -25.19 13.97 -12.99
C GLN A 445 -26.40 14.67 -12.37
N LEU A 446 -27.06 14.05 -11.39
CA LEU A 446 -28.14 14.70 -10.64
C LEU A 446 -27.64 15.93 -9.89
N ALA A 447 -26.51 15.82 -9.20
CA ALA A 447 -25.92 16.95 -8.50
C ALA A 447 -25.55 18.09 -9.47
N ALA A 448 -24.95 17.78 -10.62
CA ALA A 448 -24.65 18.77 -11.65
C ALA A 448 -25.92 19.48 -12.14
N MET A 449 -27.02 18.73 -12.36
CA MET A 449 -28.31 19.32 -12.74
C MET A 449 -28.90 20.23 -11.65
N TYR A 450 -28.84 19.83 -10.38
CA TYR A 450 -29.29 20.67 -9.26
C TYR A 450 -28.42 21.93 -9.11
N LEU A 451 -27.11 21.82 -9.32
CA LEU A 451 -26.21 22.98 -9.31
C LEU A 451 -26.46 23.92 -10.49
N ASP A 452 -26.74 23.40 -11.68
CA ASP A 452 -27.09 24.19 -12.86
C ASP A 452 -28.45 24.91 -12.70
N GLN A 453 -29.39 24.29 -12.00
CA GLN A 453 -30.67 24.89 -11.62
C GLN A 453 -30.55 25.89 -10.45
N GLY A 454 -29.42 25.87 -9.74
CA GLY A 454 -29.18 26.37 -8.37
C GLY A 454 -29.55 27.82 -8.07
N GLN A 455 -30.84 28.11 -8.05
CA GLN A 455 -31.43 29.37 -7.61
C GLN A 455 -31.92 29.30 -6.15
N SER A 456 -32.03 28.10 -5.56
CA SER A 456 -32.52 27.87 -4.20
C SER A 456 -31.52 27.13 -3.31
N ASP A 457 -31.60 27.37 -1.99
CA ASP A 457 -30.77 26.66 -0.99
C ASP A 457 -31.10 25.16 -0.93
N GLU A 458 -32.33 24.77 -1.30
CA GLU A 458 -32.78 23.37 -1.33
C GLU A 458 -32.05 22.58 -2.43
N ASP A 459 -31.83 23.17 -3.61
CA ASP A 459 -31.12 22.54 -4.72
C ASP A 459 -29.64 22.29 -4.36
N ILE A 460 -29.01 23.26 -3.71
CA ILE A 460 -27.61 23.15 -3.25
C ILE A 460 -27.48 22.04 -2.20
N TYR A 461 -28.46 21.93 -1.28
CA TYR A 461 -28.50 20.85 -0.29
C TYR A 461 -28.68 19.48 -0.95
N ALA A 462 -29.60 19.36 -1.91
CA ALA A 462 -29.81 18.13 -2.67
C ALA A 462 -28.54 17.71 -3.46
N ALA A 463 -27.88 18.67 -4.11
CA ALA A 463 -26.62 18.45 -4.80
C ALA A 463 -25.53 17.94 -3.84
N ASN A 464 -25.36 18.58 -2.69
CA ASN A 464 -24.40 18.15 -1.66
C ASN A 464 -24.63 16.71 -1.22
N HIS A 465 -25.89 16.35 -0.94
CA HIS A 465 -26.24 14.99 -0.52
C HIS A 465 -25.86 13.94 -1.59
N HIS A 466 -26.19 14.18 -2.85
CA HIS A 466 -25.82 13.27 -3.93
C HIS A 466 -24.31 13.20 -4.17
N LEU A 467 -23.59 14.32 -4.07
CA LEU A 467 -22.14 14.33 -4.17
C LEU A 467 -21.48 13.53 -3.05
N ASP A 468 -21.94 13.65 -1.80
CA ASP A 468 -21.42 12.86 -0.68
C ASP A 468 -21.65 11.35 -0.87
N LEU A 469 -22.81 10.97 -1.40
CA LEU A 469 -23.08 9.57 -1.77
C LEU A 469 -22.11 9.08 -2.86
N ALA A 470 -21.84 9.90 -3.88
CA ALA A 470 -20.89 9.55 -4.94
C ALA A 470 -19.43 9.53 -4.46
N ALA A 471 -19.07 10.43 -3.55
CA ALA A 471 -17.74 10.57 -2.96
C ALA A 471 -17.34 9.35 -2.13
N LYS A 472 -18.30 8.70 -1.43
CA LYS A 472 -18.07 7.43 -0.72
C LYS A 472 -17.51 6.31 -1.61
N TYR A 473 -17.82 6.35 -2.91
CA TYR A 473 -17.33 5.40 -3.91
C TYR A 473 -16.16 5.96 -4.74
N TYR A 474 -15.47 6.98 -4.23
CA TYR A 474 -14.28 7.57 -4.84
C TYR A 474 -14.52 8.08 -6.27
N ASN A 475 -15.72 8.55 -6.60
CA ASN A 475 -16.00 9.12 -7.91
C ASN A 475 -15.21 10.44 -8.10
N MET A 476 -14.49 10.53 -9.22
CA MET A 476 -13.58 11.65 -9.49
C MET A 476 -14.32 12.98 -9.70
N GLU A 477 -15.39 13.00 -10.50
CA GLU A 477 -16.17 14.22 -10.74
C GLU A 477 -16.88 14.67 -9.46
N ALA A 478 -17.30 13.73 -8.60
CA ALA A 478 -17.85 14.07 -7.28
C ALA A 478 -16.84 14.83 -6.42
N TYR A 479 -15.59 14.35 -6.34
CA TYR A 479 -14.52 15.05 -5.65
C TYR A 479 -14.26 16.43 -6.23
N TYR A 480 -14.30 16.58 -7.55
CA TYR A 480 -14.14 17.88 -8.19
C TYR A 480 -15.24 18.87 -7.78
N TYR A 481 -16.52 18.48 -7.88
CA TYR A 481 -17.63 19.34 -7.50
C TYR A 481 -17.62 19.69 -6.01
N ILE A 482 -17.34 18.71 -5.13
CA ILE A 482 -17.19 18.98 -3.69
C ILE A 482 -16.03 19.96 -3.45
N GLY A 483 -14.91 19.80 -4.16
CA GLY A 483 -13.78 20.73 -4.12
C GLY A 483 -14.19 22.15 -4.49
N GLU A 484 -14.90 22.34 -5.60
CA GLU A 484 -15.42 23.64 -6.04
C GLU A 484 -16.38 24.25 -5.02
N MET A 485 -17.36 23.48 -4.54
CA MET A 485 -18.35 23.92 -3.56
C MET A 485 -17.68 24.33 -2.24
N THR A 486 -16.73 23.53 -1.75
CA THR A 486 -16.00 23.80 -0.50
C THR A 486 -15.02 24.98 -0.66
N TYR A 487 -14.42 25.16 -1.84
CA TYR A 487 -13.50 26.26 -2.08
C TYR A 487 -14.22 27.62 -2.14
N PHE A 488 -15.37 27.67 -2.82
CA PHE A 488 -16.16 28.89 -2.94
C PHE A 488 -17.13 29.12 -1.78
N GLY A 489 -17.39 28.10 -0.97
CA GLY A 489 -18.36 28.17 0.14
C GLY A 489 -19.82 28.08 -0.32
N LEU A 490 -20.10 27.29 -1.37
CA LEU A 490 -21.44 27.07 -1.90
C LEU A 490 -22.11 25.91 -1.15
N GLY A 491 -23.04 26.22 -0.24
CA GLY A 491 -23.73 25.21 0.59
C GLY A 491 -22.84 24.46 1.58
N ARG A 492 -21.56 24.83 1.68
CA ARG A 492 -20.57 24.33 2.64
C ARG A 492 -19.77 25.50 3.18
N GLU A 493 -19.21 25.34 4.37
CA GLU A 493 -18.24 26.31 4.88
C GLU A 493 -16.97 26.29 4.03
N ARG A 494 -16.41 27.49 3.78
CA ARG A 494 -15.17 27.60 3.03
C ARG A 494 -14.01 27.02 3.85
N GLN A 495 -13.49 25.89 3.40
CA GLN A 495 -12.36 25.20 4.02
C GLN A 495 -11.28 24.90 2.97
N CYS A 496 -10.20 25.69 3.00
CA CYS A 496 -9.14 25.59 2.00
C CYS A 496 -8.47 24.21 2.00
N GLU A 497 -8.15 23.66 3.18
CA GLU A 497 -7.43 22.39 3.28
C GLU A 497 -8.26 21.20 2.81
N VAL A 498 -9.57 21.22 3.11
CA VAL A 498 -10.49 20.18 2.63
C VAL A 498 -10.65 20.25 1.11
N ALA A 499 -10.85 21.45 0.56
CA ALA A 499 -10.90 21.64 -0.90
C ALA A 499 -9.59 21.21 -1.58
N LEU A 500 -8.44 21.52 -0.99
CA LEU A 500 -7.11 21.09 -1.47
C LEU A 500 -7.04 19.57 -1.62
N ASN A 501 -7.46 18.83 -0.60
CA ASN A 501 -7.40 17.37 -0.60
C ASN A 501 -8.28 16.76 -1.70
N TYR A 502 -9.46 17.34 -1.94
CA TYR A 502 -10.31 16.91 -3.05
C TYR A 502 -9.67 17.20 -4.42
N TYR A 503 -9.14 18.40 -4.63
CA TYR A 503 -8.44 18.71 -5.90
C TYR A 503 -7.19 17.85 -6.09
N LYS A 504 -6.43 17.59 -5.03
CA LYS A 504 -5.28 16.68 -5.05
C LYS A 504 -5.72 15.28 -5.50
N ALA A 505 -6.79 14.73 -4.92
CA ALA A 505 -7.30 13.41 -5.28
C ALA A 505 -7.75 13.34 -6.75
N VAL A 506 -8.35 14.42 -7.29
CA VAL A 506 -8.72 14.51 -8.72
C VAL A 506 -7.47 14.57 -9.61
N ALA A 507 -6.51 15.43 -9.26
CA ALA A 507 -5.27 15.62 -10.00
C ALA A 507 -4.44 14.33 -10.06
N GLU A 508 -4.33 13.60 -8.94
CA GLU A 508 -3.56 12.35 -8.86
C GLU A 508 -4.20 11.21 -9.66
N LYS A 509 -5.54 11.17 -9.73
CA LYS A 509 -6.29 10.06 -10.35
C LYS A 509 -6.15 9.99 -11.88
N VAL A 510 -5.92 11.12 -12.55
CA VAL A 510 -5.80 11.19 -14.02
C VAL A 510 -4.35 10.95 -14.45
N GLU A 511 -3.85 9.78 -14.10
CA GLU A 511 -2.44 9.39 -14.24
C GLU A 511 -1.89 9.54 -15.66
N PRO A 512 -2.56 9.08 -16.74
CA PRO A 512 -1.99 9.14 -18.09
C PRO A 512 -1.76 10.56 -18.60
N PHE A 513 -2.48 11.54 -18.04
CA PHE A 513 -2.35 12.95 -18.41
C PHE A 513 -1.26 13.66 -17.60
N VAL A 514 -1.12 13.32 -16.31
CA VAL A 514 -0.28 14.07 -15.38
C VAL A 514 1.08 13.41 -15.16
N SER A 515 1.19 12.09 -15.26
CA SER A 515 2.35 11.32 -14.77
C SER A 515 2.88 10.29 -15.78
N SER A 516 4.08 9.78 -15.56
CA SER A 516 4.71 8.72 -16.36
C SER A 516 4.71 7.35 -15.66
N TRP A 517 3.63 7.03 -14.94
CA TRP A 517 3.50 5.77 -14.20
C TRP A 517 3.63 4.53 -15.11
N ALA A 518 3.00 4.57 -16.29
CA ALA A 518 3.05 3.47 -17.23
C ALA A 518 4.50 3.19 -17.70
N GLU A 519 5.23 4.24 -18.08
CA GLU A 519 6.63 4.13 -18.49
C GLU A 519 7.53 3.66 -17.34
N ALA A 520 7.31 4.16 -16.11
CA ALA A 520 8.06 3.74 -14.93
C ALA A 520 7.87 2.26 -14.58
N ASN A 521 6.61 1.80 -14.59
CA ASN A 521 6.25 0.40 -14.32
C ASN A 521 6.87 -0.52 -15.39
N LEU A 522 6.73 -0.15 -16.67
CA LEU A 522 7.32 -0.91 -17.77
C LEU A 522 8.84 -1.03 -17.68
N ALA A 523 9.53 0.07 -17.35
CA ALA A 523 10.98 0.06 -17.16
C ALA A 523 11.38 -0.86 -15.99
N TYR A 524 10.60 -0.84 -14.90
CA TYR A 524 10.85 -1.69 -13.74
C TYR A 524 10.66 -3.19 -14.09
N GLU A 525 9.58 -3.52 -14.79
CA GLU A 525 9.28 -4.89 -15.24
C GLU A 525 10.33 -5.42 -16.24
N ALA A 526 10.86 -4.54 -17.09
CA ALA A 526 11.97 -4.84 -18.00
C ALA A 526 13.29 -5.12 -17.26
N GLY A 527 13.39 -4.76 -15.98
CA GLY A 527 14.60 -4.86 -15.16
C GLY A 527 15.54 -3.66 -15.29
N GLU A 528 15.12 -2.60 -15.99
CA GLU A 528 15.85 -1.34 -16.16
C GLU A 528 15.66 -0.43 -14.94
N THR A 529 16.17 -0.87 -13.79
CA THR A 529 15.95 -0.20 -12.49
C THR A 529 16.41 1.26 -12.43
N GLU A 530 17.46 1.64 -13.18
CA GLU A 530 17.91 3.03 -13.25
C GLU A 530 16.91 3.92 -14.01
N LEU A 531 16.36 3.44 -15.13
CA LEU A 531 15.35 4.17 -15.89
C LEU A 531 14.05 4.28 -15.08
N ALA A 532 13.61 3.18 -14.48
CA ALA A 532 12.45 3.17 -13.60
C ALA A 532 12.61 4.16 -12.44
N PHE A 533 13.79 4.22 -11.82
CA PHE A 533 14.09 5.19 -10.77
C PHE A 533 13.94 6.63 -11.26
N LEU A 534 14.47 6.98 -12.44
CA LEU A 534 14.34 8.32 -13.01
C LEU A 534 12.88 8.68 -13.30
N GLU A 535 12.09 7.75 -13.84
CA GLU A 535 10.66 7.98 -14.11
C GLU A 535 9.85 8.16 -12.82
N TYR A 536 10.03 7.27 -11.83
CA TYR A 536 9.37 7.42 -10.52
C TYR A 536 9.77 8.71 -9.81
N LEU A 537 10.98 9.23 -10.05
CA LEU A 537 11.44 10.49 -9.47
C LEU A 537 10.52 11.66 -9.85
N HIS A 538 10.06 11.71 -11.10
CA HIS A 538 9.14 12.75 -11.57
C HIS A 538 7.80 12.69 -10.84
N ALA A 539 7.21 11.50 -10.70
CA ALA A 539 5.97 11.31 -9.97
C ALA A 539 6.14 11.58 -8.46
N ALA A 540 7.28 11.21 -7.89
CA ALA A 540 7.59 11.47 -6.48
C ALA A 540 7.69 12.97 -6.17
N GLU A 541 8.28 13.76 -7.09
CA GLU A 541 8.35 15.23 -7.00
C GLU A 541 6.98 15.91 -7.20
N GLN A 542 6.09 15.31 -8.00
CA GLN A 542 4.71 15.78 -8.16
C GLN A 542 3.87 15.58 -6.89
N GLY A 543 4.26 14.65 -6.01
CA GLY A 543 3.63 14.45 -4.70
C GLY A 543 2.99 13.09 -4.49
N TYR A 544 3.02 12.20 -5.49
CA TYR A 544 2.48 10.85 -5.36
C TYR A 544 3.18 10.08 -4.24
N GLU A 545 2.42 9.66 -3.22
CA GLU A 545 2.92 8.87 -2.09
C GLU A 545 3.56 7.56 -2.57
N ALA A 546 2.87 6.82 -3.44
CA ALA A 546 3.34 5.55 -3.95
C ALA A 546 4.68 5.68 -4.72
N ALA A 547 4.86 6.78 -5.47
CA ALA A 547 6.11 7.02 -6.19
C ALA A 547 7.25 7.36 -5.22
N GLN A 548 6.97 8.15 -4.16
CA GLN A 548 7.96 8.43 -3.11
C GLN A 548 8.41 7.13 -2.42
N ASN A 549 7.47 6.23 -2.12
CA ASN A 549 7.77 4.90 -1.60
C ASN A 549 8.64 4.08 -2.58
N ASN A 550 8.29 4.05 -3.86
CA ASN A 550 9.03 3.32 -4.89
C ASN A 550 10.46 3.83 -5.06
N VAL A 551 10.65 5.15 -5.12
CA VAL A 551 11.98 5.77 -5.19
C VAL A 551 12.81 5.38 -3.97
N ALA A 552 12.25 5.51 -2.77
CA ALA A 552 12.94 5.15 -1.54
C ALA A 552 13.30 3.65 -1.51
N TYR A 553 12.38 2.78 -1.92
CA TYR A 553 12.56 1.33 -1.98
C TYR A 553 13.64 0.87 -2.98
N ILE A 554 13.76 1.55 -4.12
CA ILE A 554 14.80 1.25 -5.12
C ILE A 554 16.18 1.66 -4.59
N LEU A 555 16.27 2.85 -4.00
CA LEU A 555 17.51 3.38 -3.43
C LEU A 555 17.98 2.62 -2.17
N ASP A 556 17.04 2.09 -1.39
CA ASP A 556 17.31 1.52 -0.07
C ASP A 556 18.47 0.49 -0.04
N PRO A 557 19.59 0.77 0.64
CA PRO A 557 20.73 -0.14 0.70
C PRO A 557 20.44 -1.41 1.50
N GLN A 558 19.54 -1.35 2.50
CA GLN A 558 19.31 -2.41 3.48
C GLN A 558 17.94 -3.08 3.33
N LYS A 559 17.83 -3.96 2.34
CA LYS A 559 16.64 -4.82 2.16
C LYS A 559 16.61 -6.05 3.06
N SER A 560 17.74 -6.45 3.67
CA SER A 560 17.85 -7.60 4.57
C SER A 560 18.96 -7.38 5.59
N TYR A 561 18.67 -7.73 6.85
CA TYR A 561 19.65 -7.75 7.95
C TYR A 561 20.61 -8.95 7.86
N LEU A 562 20.23 -10.03 7.18
CA LEU A 562 21.07 -11.20 6.98
C LEU A 562 21.97 -10.99 5.76
N THR A 563 23.19 -10.52 5.98
CA THR A 563 24.24 -10.51 4.95
C THR A 563 24.82 -11.90 4.79
N ILE A 564 24.40 -12.60 3.73
CA ILE A 564 25.07 -13.82 3.28
C ILE A 564 26.51 -13.44 2.89
N PRO A 565 27.55 -14.15 3.38
CA PRO A 565 28.93 -13.87 3.01
C PRO A 565 29.10 -13.81 1.49
N GLN A 566 29.80 -12.81 1.00
CA GLN A 566 29.89 -12.49 -0.44
C GLN A 566 30.49 -13.64 -1.28
N TRP A 567 31.22 -14.57 -0.67
CA TRP A 567 31.74 -15.77 -1.31
C TRP A 567 30.68 -16.87 -1.56
N LEU A 568 29.61 -16.90 -0.75
CA LEU A 568 28.45 -17.78 -0.95
C LEU A 568 27.47 -17.21 -1.99
N TYR A 569 27.42 -15.88 -2.09
CA TYR A 569 26.56 -15.18 -3.03
C TYR A 569 27.20 -13.86 -3.45
N PRO A 570 27.86 -13.78 -4.63
CA PRO A 570 28.40 -12.52 -5.14
C PRO A 570 27.24 -11.57 -5.46
N LYS A 571 26.95 -10.66 -4.52
CA LYS A 571 25.90 -9.65 -4.70
C LYS A 571 26.35 -8.69 -5.80
N ALA A 572 25.56 -8.58 -6.87
CA ALA A 572 25.77 -7.56 -7.89
C ALA A 572 25.77 -6.18 -7.21
N GLN A 573 26.83 -5.41 -7.43
CA GLN A 573 26.94 -4.07 -6.87
C GLN A 573 25.84 -3.19 -7.49
N LYS A 574 25.07 -2.48 -6.66
CA LYS A 574 24.06 -1.55 -7.16
C LYS A 574 24.75 -0.50 -8.05
N PRO A 575 24.13 -0.07 -9.17
CA PRO A 575 24.66 1.02 -9.97
C PRO A 575 24.88 2.29 -9.14
N ALA A 576 25.87 3.10 -9.50
CA ALA A 576 26.25 4.31 -8.75
C ALA A 576 25.08 5.29 -8.59
N LEU A 577 24.21 5.41 -9.61
CA LEU A 577 23.01 6.26 -9.57
C LEU A 577 22.04 5.87 -8.44
N LEU A 578 21.99 4.59 -8.08
CA LEU A 578 21.07 4.07 -7.06
C LEU A 578 21.70 4.06 -5.66
N GLN A 579 22.96 4.47 -5.50
CA GLN A 579 23.66 4.51 -4.22
C GLN A 579 23.51 5.88 -3.55
N ASN A 580 22.27 6.27 -3.22
CA ASN A 580 22.01 7.53 -2.53
C ASN A 580 21.10 7.32 -1.29
N PRO A 581 21.67 6.93 -0.13
CA PRO A 581 20.89 6.67 1.08
C PRO A 581 20.27 7.94 1.68
N LEU A 582 20.88 9.11 1.49
CA LEU A 582 20.30 10.39 1.94
C LEU A 582 19.01 10.70 1.17
N LEU A 583 19.04 10.50 -0.15
CA LEU A 583 17.86 10.68 -0.99
C LEU A 583 16.77 9.65 -0.65
N ALA A 584 17.16 8.41 -0.36
CA ALA A 584 16.24 7.37 0.12
C ALA A 584 15.53 7.80 1.42
N LEU A 585 16.28 8.28 2.41
CA LEU A 585 15.71 8.79 3.66
C LEU A 585 14.74 9.94 3.41
N MET A 586 15.11 10.90 2.56
CA MET A 586 14.24 12.03 2.22
C MET A 586 12.89 11.56 1.68
N TYR A 587 12.88 10.55 0.80
CA TYR A 587 11.63 10.02 0.25
C TYR A 587 10.87 9.12 1.24
N TRP A 588 11.55 8.37 2.10
CA TRP A 588 10.89 7.69 3.23
C TRP A 588 10.15 8.68 4.13
N THR A 589 10.80 9.79 4.49
CA THR A 589 10.17 10.86 5.28
C THR A 589 8.96 11.47 4.56
N ARG A 590 9.05 11.68 3.24
CA ARG A 590 7.93 12.24 2.46
C ARG A 590 6.73 11.27 2.39
N SER A 591 6.97 9.99 2.14
CA SER A 591 5.93 8.95 2.13
C SER A 591 5.32 8.76 3.53
N SER A 592 6.14 8.74 4.59
CA SER A 592 5.71 8.72 5.99
C SER A 592 4.77 9.88 6.34
N ARG A 593 5.12 11.11 5.94
CA ARG A 593 4.27 12.31 6.15
C ARG A 593 2.93 12.27 5.39
N GLN A 594 2.78 11.39 4.41
CA GLN A 594 1.52 11.14 3.70
C GLN A 594 0.73 9.95 4.27
N GLY A 595 1.14 9.41 5.42
CA GLY A 595 0.42 8.36 6.14
C GLY A 595 0.90 6.94 5.86
N ASN A 596 2.06 6.75 5.20
CA ASN A 596 2.62 5.42 5.02
C ASN A 596 3.33 4.94 6.30
N ILE A 597 2.73 3.95 6.96
CA ILE A 597 3.21 3.42 8.24
C ILE A 597 4.52 2.66 8.06
N ASP A 598 4.64 1.80 7.04
CA ASP A 598 5.87 1.04 6.78
C ASP A 598 7.06 1.98 6.46
N ALA A 599 6.81 3.07 5.74
CA ALA A 599 7.80 4.12 5.51
C ALA A 599 8.24 4.81 6.81
N THR A 600 7.32 4.96 7.77
CA THR A 600 7.61 5.52 9.11
C THR A 600 8.52 4.60 9.93
N VAL A 601 8.27 3.28 9.89
CA VAL A 601 9.15 2.30 10.53
C VAL A 601 10.54 2.31 9.86
N LYS A 602 10.60 2.36 8.52
CA LYS A 602 11.87 2.46 7.80
C LYS A 602 12.64 3.73 8.09
N MET A 603 11.96 4.86 8.23
CA MET A 603 12.59 6.11 8.66
C MET A 603 13.23 5.95 10.05
N GLY A 604 12.57 5.24 10.97
CA GLY A 604 13.14 4.87 12.27
C GLY A 604 14.40 4.01 12.14
N ASP A 605 14.38 2.98 11.28
CA ASP A 605 15.53 2.11 11.01
C ASP A 605 16.74 2.91 10.47
N TYR A 606 16.50 3.91 9.62
CA TYR A 606 17.54 4.77 9.07
C TYR A 606 18.17 5.64 10.15
N TYR A 607 17.37 6.25 11.03
CA TYR A 607 17.89 7.04 12.15
C TYR A 607 18.62 6.16 13.17
N LEU A 608 18.12 4.97 13.45
CA LEU A 608 18.79 4.02 14.34
C LEU A 608 20.13 3.55 13.77
N GLY A 609 20.17 3.26 12.47
CA GLY A 609 21.35 2.75 11.77
C GLY A 609 22.35 3.82 11.31
N GLY A 610 21.99 5.11 11.37
CA GLY A 610 22.80 6.20 10.80
C GLY A 610 22.96 6.07 9.28
N ILE A 611 21.89 5.68 8.57
CA ILE A 611 21.91 5.48 7.12
C ILE A 611 21.49 6.78 6.44
N GLY A 612 22.42 7.41 5.72
CA GLY A 612 22.15 8.70 5.05
C GLY A 612 22.10 9.91 5.99
N THR A 613 22.09 9.71 7.31
CA THR A 613 22.27 10.75 8.34
C THR A 613 23.14 10.23 9.48
N GLU A 614 23.49 11.08 10.42
CA GLU A 614 24.03 10.63 11.70
C GLU A 614 22.99 9.79 12.45
N ALA A 615 23.48 8.83 13.25
CA ALA A 615 22.61 7.97 14.05
C ALA A 615 21.95 8.80 15.16
N ASP A 616 20.62 8.74 15.22
CA ASP A 616 19.80 9.50 16.17
C ASP A 616 18.71 8.58 16.75
N VAL A 617 19.00 8.06 17.93
CA VAL A 617 18.14 7.07 18.58
C VAL A 617 16.83 7.69 19.05
N ASP A 618 16.83 8.95 19.48
CA ASP A 618 15.64 9.63 19.99
C ASP A 618 14.62 9.83 18.85
N LYS A 619 15.10 10.20 17.64
CA LYS A 619 14.25 10.24 16.45
C LYS A 619 13.73 8.86 16.08
N ALA A 620 14.54 7.81 16.19
CA ALA A 620 14.09 6.45 15.91
C ALA A 620 12.94 6.02 16.85
N VAL A 621 13.05 6.31 18.15
CA VAL A 621 11.98 6.09 19.13
C VAL A 621 10.71 6.84 18.72
N GLN A 622 10.81 8.11 18.33
CA GLN A 622 9.66 8.89 17.87
C GLN A 622 8.99 8.27 16.63
N CYS A 623 9.78 7.74 15.70
CA CYS A 623 9.25 7.07 14.51
C CYS A 623 8.50 5.79 14.86
N TYR A 624 9.08 4.93 15.70
CA TYR A 624 8.43 3.67 16.07
C TYR A 624 7.22 3.88 16.97
N THR A 625 7.26 4.86 17.88
CA THR A 625 6.09 5.25 18.68
C THR A 625 4.96 5.73 17.78
N ALA A 626 5.23 6.67 16.85
CA ALA A 626 4.24 7.13 15.87
C ALA A 626 3.67 5.99 15.01
N ALA A 627 4.50 5.04 14.56
CA ALA A 627 4.05 3.89 13.79
C ALA A 627 3.26 2.84 14.61
N SER A 628 3.42 2.86 15.94
CA SER A 628 2.69 1.98 16.87
C SER A 628 1.34 2.57 17.34
N GLU A 629 1.12 3.88 17.14
CA GLU A 629 -0.15 4.52 17.48
C GLU A 629 -1.31 3.80 16.76
N HIS A 630 -2.38 3.51 17.51
CA HIS A 630 -3.52 2.70 17.06
C HIS A 630 -3.21 1.25 16.62
N TYR A 631 -2.14 0.62 17.14
CA TYR A 631 -1.79 -0.79 16.86
C TYR A 631 -1.64 -1.08 15.36
N GLN A 632 -1.08 -0.12 14.62
CA GLN A 632 -1.03 -0.21 13.16
C GLN A 632 0.13 -1.05 12.63
N SER A 633 1.24 -1.17 13.39
CA SER A 633 2.43 -1.92 12.96
C SER A 633 2.99 -2.84 14.05
N ALA A 634 2.88 -4.15 13.82
CA ALA A 634 3.51 -5.17 14.67
C ALA A 634 5.05 -5.04 14.67
N GLN A 635 5.66 -4.66 13.54
CA GLN A 635 7.11 -4.45 13.44
C GLN A 635 7.57 -3.28 14.32
N ALA A 636 6.83 -2.17 14.34
CA ALA A 636 7.14 -1.03 15.19
C ALA A 636 7.05 -1.39 16.68
N LEU A 637 5.99 -2.11 17.07
CA LEU A 637 5.80 -2.61 18.44
C LEU A 637 6.95 -3.54 18.87
N TRP A 638 7.35 -4.46 17.99
CA TRP A 638 8.49 -5.35 18.26
C TRP A 638 9.80 -4.56 18.40
N ASN A 639 10.04 -3.57 17.53
CA ASN A 639 11.22 -2.70 17.62
C ASN A 639 11.24 -1.92 18.95
N LEU A 640 10.11 -1.36 19.41
CA LEU A 640 10.00 -0.69 20.71
C LEU A 640 10.27 -1.64 21.89
N GLY A 641 9.72 -2.86 21.83
CA GLY A 641 10.00 -3.90 22.83
C GLY A 641 11.50 -4.23 22.90
N TRP A 642 12.15 -4.34 21.75
CA TRP A 642 13.59 -4.56 21.66
C TRP A 642 14.41 -3.37 22.19
N MET A 643 13.96 -2.14 21.97
CA MET A 643 14.62 -0.93 22.52
C MET A 643 14.52 -0.89 24.05
N HIS A 644 13.36 -1.20 24.63
CA HIS A 644 13.19 -1.32 26.09
C HIS A 644 13.97 -2.50 26.69
N GLU A 645 14.09 -3.62 25.98
CA GLU A 645 14.89 -4.77 26.43
C GLU A 645 16.37 -4.40 26.56
N ASN A 646 16.92 -3.64 25.61
CA ASN A 646 18.35 -3.31 25.57
C ASN A 646 18.70 -1.95 26.18
N GLY A 647 17.71 -1.10 26.49
CA GLY A 647 17.93 0.24 27.01
C GLY A 647 18.52 1.20 25.95
N ILE A 648 18.13 1.05 24.69
CA ILE A 648 18.62 1.86 23.56
C ILE A 648 17.65 3.04 23.36
N GLY A 649 18.07 4.25 23.72
CA GLY A 649 17.26 5.49 23.66
C GLY A 649 16.11 5.57 24.67
N LEU A 650 15.74 4.43 25.27
CA LEU A 650 14.70 4.30 26.26
C LEU A 650 15.26 3.70 27.55
N THR A 651 14.57 3.93 28.65
CA THR A 651 14.91 3.28 29.92
C THR A 651 14.70 1.78 29.79
N GLN A 652 15.71 1.01 30.22
CA GLN A 652 15.65 -0.44 30.18
C GLN A 652 14.59 -0.98 31.14
N ASP A 653 13.58 -1.66 30.60
CA ASP A 653 12.45 -2.21 31.36
C ASP A 653 11.94 -3.50 30.72
N TYR A 654 12.09 -4.62 31.43
CA TYR A 654 11.66 -5.92 30.94
C TYR A 654 10.15 -6.14 30.98
N HIS A 655 9.42 -5.47 31.87
CA HIS A 655 7.96 -5.56 31.92
C HIS A 655 7.36 -4.85 30.71
N LEU A 656 7.84 -3.64 30.44
CA LEU A 656 7.36 -2.87 29.31
C LEU A 656 7.77 -3.52 27.98
N ALA A 657 8.99 -4.07 27.90
CA ALA A 657 9.42 -4.87 26.74
C ALA A 657 8.50 -6.07 26.49
N LYS A 658 8.14 -6.83 27.54
CA LYS A 658 7.18 -7.95 27.45
C LYS A 658 5.83 -7.46 26.93
N ARG A 659 5.29 -6.37 27.48
CA ARG A 659 4.01 -5.79 27.04
C ARG A 659 4.03 -5.46 25.54
N TYR A 660 5.08 -4.79 25.06
CA TYR A 660 5.18 -4.47 23.63
C TYR A 660 5.27 -5.71 22.75
N TYR A 661 5.99 -6.76 23.18
CA TYR A 661 6.02 -8.03 22.48
C TYR A 661 4.65 -8.73 22.46
N ASP A 662 3.95 -8.76 23.60
CA ASP A 662 2.60 -9.34 23.69
C ASP A 662 1.60 -8.56 22.79
N THR A 663 1.64 -7.22 22.81
CA THR A 663 0.83 -6.37 21.93
C THR A 663 1.19 -6.55 20.44
N ALA A 664 2.46 -6.76 20.10
CA ALA A 664 2.86 -7.06 18.72
C ALA A 664 2.22 -8.37 18.22
N LEU A 665 2.06 -9.37 19.11
CA LEU A 665 1.37 -10.62 18.81
C LEU A 665 -0.13 -10.40 18.62
N GLU A 666 -0.78 -9.64 19.50
CA GLU A 666 -2.21 -9.29 19.39
C GLU A 666 -2.52 -8.53 18.10
N THR A 667 -1.56 -7.75 17.61
CA THR A 667 -1.70 -6.98 16.37
C THR A 667 -1.58 -7.87 15.12
N ASN A 668 -0.77 -8.93 15.18
CA ASN A 668 -0.48 -9.78 14.03
C ASN A 668 -0.12 -11.21 14.45
N ASP A 669 -0.99 -12.15 14.12
CA ASP A 669 -0.80 -13.57 14.40
C ASP A 669 0.43 -14.17 13.70
N GLU A 670 0.82 -13.63 12.53
CA GLU A 670 2.00 -14.10 11.80
C GLU A 670 3.32 -13.77 12.54
N ALA A 671 3.27 -12.86 13.53
CA ALA A 671 4.41 -12.53 14.40
C ALA A 671 4.65 -13.56 15.53
N TYR A 672 3.85 -14.63 15.63
CA TYR A 672 3.92 -15.62 16.72
C TYR A 672 5.33 -16.16 16.99
N LEU A 673 6.00 -16.68 15.96
CA LEU A 673 7.33 -17.28 16.12
C LEU A 673 8.40 -16.26 16.56
N PRO A 674 8.61 -15.12 15.86
CA PRO A 674 9.63 -14.15 16.26
C PRO A 674 9.36 -13.52 17.63
N VAL A 675 8.11 -13.23 17.96
CA VAL A 675 7.72 -12.70 19.28
C VAL A 675 7.99 -13.74 20.36
N SER A 676 7.59 -15.00 20.17
CA SER A 676 7.83 -16.08 21.14
C SER A 676 9.32 -16.30 21.43
N LEU A 677 10.16 -16.26 20.40
CA LEU A 677 11.62 -16.35 20.56
C LEU A 677 12.18 -15.14 21.32
N SER A 678 11.64 -13.94 21.06
CA SER A 678 12.03 -12.70 21.75
C SER A 678 11.63 -12.74 23.22
N LEU A 679 10.41 -13.20 23.53
CA LEU A 679 9.92 -13.41 24.89
C LEU A 679 10.72 -14.49 25.62
N LEU A 680 11.08 -15.60 24.96
CA LEU A 680 11.94 -16.63 25.54
C LEU A 680 13.31 -16.07 25.92
N LYS A 681 13.93 -15.31 25.00
CA LYS A 681 15.20 -14.61 25.23
C LYS A 681 15.09 -13.62 26.39
N LEU A 682 14.01 -12.82 26.42
CA LEU A 682 13.75 -11.85 27.48
C LEU A 682 13.58 -12.53 28.84
N ARG A 683 12.84 -13.64 28.91
CA ARG A 683 12.70 -14.46 30.12
C ARG A 683 14.03 -15.05 30.59
N ALA A 684 14.87 -15.53 29.67
CA ALA A 684 16.20 -16.03 30.00
C ALA A 684 17.11 -14.92 30.57
N ARG A 685 17.09 -13.72 29.96
CA ARG A 685 17.80 -12.53 30.46
C ARG A 685 17.30 -12.10 31.83
N SER A 686 15.98 -12.08 32.02
CA SER A 686 15.33 -11.79 33.31
C SER A 686 15.74 -12.79 34.39
N ALA A 687 15.71 -14.10 34.09
CA ALA A 687 16.13 -15.14 35.03
C ALA A 687 17.62 -15.01 35.41
N TRP A 688 18.48 -14.70 34.44
CA TRP A 688 19.90 -14.43 34.70
C TRP A 688 20.12 -13.18 35.54
N ASN A 689 19.36 -12.11 35.27
CA ASN A 689 19.39 -10.87 36.05
C ASN A 689 18.95 -11.12 37.51
N THR A 690 17.91 -11.92 37.73
CA THR A 690 17.50 -12.36 39.08
C THR A 690 18.59 -13.20 39.76
N PHE A 691 19.23 -14.13 39.04
CA PHE A 691 20.29 -14.96 39.60
C PHE A 691 21.55 -14.17 39.98
N THR A 692 21.88 -13.15 39.19
CA THR A 692 23.08 -12.30 39.38
C THR A 692 22.82 -11.09 40.27
N ASN A 693 21.61 -10.91 40.80
CA ASN A 693 21.16 -9.70 41.51
C ASN A 693 21.49 -8.41 40.73
N GLY A 694 21.17 -8.40 39.44
CA GLY A 694 21.38 -7.24 38.58
C GLY A 694 20.48 -6.06 38.94
N ARG A 695 20.83 -4.89 38.41
CA ARG A 695 20.21 -3.59 38.76
C ARG A 695 18.87 -3.32 38.06
N ILE A 696 18.43 -4.21 37.18
CA ILE A 696 17.23 -4.04 36.34
C ILE A 696 16.08 -4.78 37.01
N ASN A 697 14.86 -4.25 36.88
CA ASN A 697 13.66 -4.97 37.34
C ASN A 697 13.42 -6.18 36.43
N SER A 698 13.60 -7.38 36.99
CA SER A 698 13.22 -8.63 36.33
C SER A 698 11.71 -8.69 36.10
N ILE A 699 11.27 -9.48 35.10
CA ILE A 699 9.84 -9.78 34.90
C ILE A 699 9.31 -10.42 36.18
N GLN A 700 8.53 -9.67 36.94
CA GLN A 700 7.69 -10.19 38.00
C GLN A 700 6.31 -10.46 37.43
N ASP A 701 5.73 -11.62 37.73
CA ASP A 701 4.29 -11.74 37.55
C ASP A 701 3.65 -10.78 38.55
N GLU A 702 2.59 -10.06 38.15
CA GLU A 702 1.79 -9.32 39.11
C GLU A 702 1.45 -10.30 40.25
N PRO A 703 1.60 -9.88 41.52
CA PRO A 703 1.19 -10.73 42.63
C PRO A 703 -0.32 -10.90 42.48
N THR A 704 -0.73 -11.98 41.82
CA THR A 704 -2.08 -12.48 41.96
C THR A 704 -2.23 -12.69 43.46
N GLU A 705 -3.21 -12.02 44.06
CA GLU A 705 -3.61 -12.36 45.43
C GLU A 705 -3.93 -13.85 45.38
N LYS A 706 -2.99 -14.70 45.81
CA LYS A 706 -3.27 -16.10 46.03
C LYS A 706 -4.24 -16.09 47.20
N LYS A 707 -5.53 -16.05 46.87
CA LYS A 707 -6.61 -16.20 47.83
C LYS A 707 -6.35 -17.56 48.46
N GLU A 708 -5.88 -17.57 49.71
CA GLU A 708 -5.69 -18.81 50.44
C GLU A 708 -7.07 -19.38 50.71
N TRP A 709 -7.57 -20.18 49.77
CA TRP A 709 -8.88 -20.80 49.91
C TRP A 709 -8.84 -21.75 51.09
N SER A 710 -9.80 -21.61 52.00
CA SER A 710 -10.10 -22.70 52.93
C SER A 710 -10.61 -23.90 52.12
N LEU A 711 -10.31 -25.12 52.56
CA LEU A 711 -10.71 -26.35 51.83
C LEU A 711 -12.23 -26.41 51.59
N SER A 712 -13.01 -25.79 52.48
CA SER A 712 -14.45 -25.59 52.35
C SER A 712 -14.86 -24.54 51.29
N GLU A 713 -14.14 -23.42 51.18
CA GLU A 713 -14.37 -22.44 50.10
C GLU A 713 -13.97 -23.00 48.75
N TRP A 714 -12.87 -23.75 48.69
CA TRP A 714 -12.45 -24.41 47.46
C TRP A 714 -13.47 -25.45 46.99
N ILE A 715 -13.98 -26.30 47.90
CA ILE A 715 -15.03 -27.29 47.57
C ILE A 715 -16.32 -26.60 47.14
N ASN A 716 -16.74 -25.52 47.82
CA ASN A 716 -17.96 -24.80 47.44
C ASN A 716 -17.84 -24.11 46.09
N ASN A 717 -16.71 -23.47 45.78
CA ASN A 717 -16.48 -22.87 44.47
C ASN A 717 -16.30 -23.94 43.37
N PHE A 718 -15.63 -25.04 43.66
CA PHE A 718 -15.49 -26.16 42.72
C PHE A 718 -16.84 -26.78 42.35
N LEU A 719 -17.74 -26.93 43.34
CA LEU A 719 -19.12 -27.38 43.11
C LEU A 719 -20.01 -26.32 42.43
N GLN A 720 -19.67 -25.02 42.53
CA GLN A 720 -20.38 -23.95 41.83
C GLN A 720 -19.92 -23.79 40.38
N ASP A 721 -18.63 -23.98 40.08
CA ASP A 721 -18.08 -23.88 38.72
C ASP A 721 -18.55 -25.03 37.81
N GLU A 722 -18.89 -26.21 38.34
CA GLU A 722 -19.50 -27.29 37.57
C GLU A 722 -21.00 -27.08 37.26
N MET A 723 -21.66 -26.09 37.90
CA MET A 723 -23.08 -25.78 37.70
C MET A 723 -23.32 -24.47 36.92
N GLY A 724 -22.26 -23.79 36.47
CA GLY A 724 -22.32 -22.50 35.77
C GLY A 724 -22.03 -22.55 34.26
N TYR A 725 -21.80 -23.73 33.66
CA TYR A 725 -21.36 -23.83 32.26
C TYR A 725 -22.45 -24.28 31.26
N TYR A 726 -23.70 -24.42 31.69
CA TYR A 726 -24.85 -24.65 30.82
C TYR A 726 -26.08 -23.89 31.33
N GLY A 727 -26.18 -22.61 31.01
CA GLY A 727 -27.39 -21.83 31.28
C GLY A 727 -27.17 -20.33 31.09
N ASP A 728 -28.01 -19.74 30.26
CA ASP A 728 -28.18 -18.30 30.00
C ASP A 728 -27.10 -17.61 29.17
N ASP A 729 -27.29 -17.66 27.85
CA ASP A 729 -27.30 -16.45 27.02
C ASP A 729 -28.18 -16.70 25.77
N ILE A 730 -29.49 -16.44 25.89
CA ILE A 730 -30.38 -16.23 24.73
C ILE A 730 -31.31 -15.02 25.00
N TYR A 731 -31.34 -14.14 23.98
CA TYR A 731 -32.26 -13.04 23.63
C TYR A 731 -31.92 -11.64 24.17
N ASP A 732 -31.84 -10.56 23.37
CA ASP A 732 -32.34 -10.16 22.03
C ASP A 732 -31.39 -9.07 21.47
N GLY A 733 -31.18 -8.75 20.18
CA GLY A 733 -31.85 -9.06 18.92
C GLY A 733 -31.67 -7.86 17.97
N TYR A 734 -31.20 -8.10 16.73
CA TYR A 734 -31.76 -7.53 15.50
C TYR A 734 -31.25 -8.34 14.29
N GLU A 735 -32.22 -8.89 13.58
CA GLU A 735 -32.10 -9.70 12.37
C GLU A 735 -31.66 -8.86 11.16
N ASP A 736 -30.87 -9.45 10.26
CA ASP A 736 -31.34 -9.61 8.88
C ASP A 736 -30.66 -10.78 8.19
N ALA A 737 -31.48 -11.69 7.69
CA ALA A 737 -31.08 -12.93 7.05
C ALA A 737 -30.97 -12.73 5.53
N MET A 738 -30.00 -13.41 4.90
CA MET A 738 -30.19 -13.90 3.54
C MET A 738 -29.56 -15.28 3.34
N PRO A 739 -30.15 -16.11 2.45
CA PRO A 739 -30.26 -17.55 2.66
C PRO A 739 -29.33 -18.36 1.75
N GLY A 740 -28.91 -19.53 2.25
CA GLY A 740 -28.42 -20.63 1.42
C GLY A 740 -26.95 -20.98 1.63
N ALA A 741 -26.67 -21.83 2.62
CA ALA A 741 -25.52 -22.71 2.62
C ALA A 741 -25.85 -23.93 3.49
N ASP A 742 -26.27 -25.01 2.83
CA ASP A 742 -26.27 -26.34 3.43
C ASP A 742 -24.82 -26.76 3.68
N SER A 743 -24.49 -27.11 4.92
CA SER A 743 -23.27 -27.86 5.23
C SER A 743 -23.57 -28.90 6.29
N ASP A 744 -23.49 -30.16 5.85
CA ASP A 744 -23.50 -31.40 6.62
C ASP A 744 -22.63 -31.30 7.89
N LEU A 745 -23.25 -31.58 9.03
CA LEU A 745 -22.55 -31.88 10.29
C LEU A 745 -22.21 -33.37 10.29
N GLY A 746 -20.94 -33.68 10.03
CA GLY A 746 -20.37 -35.02 10.11
C GLY A 746 -19.21 -35.10 11.11
N ALA A 747 -19.42 -35.90 12.15
CA ALA A 747 -18.44 -36.68 12.92
C ALA A 747 -17.36 -35.93 13.75
N PHE A 748 -17.62 -35.80 15.05
CA PHE A 748 -16.56 -35.80 16.08
C PHE A 748 -16.43 -37.22 16.65
N GLU A 749 -15.31 -37.89 16.36
CA GLU A 749 -14.91 -39.16 16.97
C GLU A 749 -13.89 -38.92 18.11
N ASP A 750 -14.26 -39.36 19.31
CA ASP A 750 -13.45 -40.04 20.33
C ASP A 750 -11.98 -39.61 20.58
N GLY A 751 -11.78 -38.43 21.17
CA GLY A 751 -10.49 -37.98 21.74
C GLY A 751 -10.48 -37.66 23.25
N ASP A 752 -11.63 -37.30 23.84
CA ASP A 752 -11.67 -36.56 25.12
C ASP A 752 -11.47 -37.40 26.40
N ILE A 753 -11.61 -38.73 26.32
CA ILE A 753 -11.55 -39.59 27.51
C ILE A 753 -10.10 -39.87 27.94
N ILE A 754 -9.15 -39.90 27.01
CA ILE A 754 -7.74 -40.20 27.33
C ILE A 754 -7.07 -38.98 27.97
N GLU A 755 -7.41 -37.77 27.52
CA GLU A 755 -6.82 -36.53 28.00
C GLU A 755 -7.26 -36.22 29.44
N THR A 756 -8.52 -36.47 29.78
CA THR A 756 -9.04 -36.35 31.16
C THR A 756 -8.37 -37.33 32.13
N VAL A 757 -8.09 -38.55 31.71
CA VAL A 757 -7.40 -39.56 32.55
C VAL A 757 -5.93 -39.17 32.81
N ILE A 758 -5.25 -38.58 31.81
CA ILE A 758 -3.86 -38.10 31.97
C ILE A 758 -3.80 -36.92 32.94
N ILE A 759 -4.73 -35.97 32.84
CA ILE A 759 -4.82 -34.81 33.73
C ILE A 759 -5.06 -35.25 35.18
N MET A 760 -5.99 -36.18 35.40
CA MET A 760 -6.26 -36.75 36.73
C MET A 760 -5.04 -37.48 37.32
N GLY A 761 -4.29 -38.21 36.48
CA GLY A 761 -3.05 -38.89 36.90
C GLY A 761 -1.95 -37.91 37.31
N LEU A 762 -1.76 -36.83 36.55
CA LEU A 762 -0.77 -35.78 36.87
C LEU A 762 -1.15 -34.99 38.12
N ALA A 763 -2.44 -34.69 38.32
CA ALA A 763 -2.93 -34.03 39.52
C ALA A 763 -2.68 -34.88 40.78
N ALA A 764 -2.97 -36.19 40.72
CA ALA A 764 -2.69 -37.11 41.82
C ALA A 764 -1.19 -37.22 42.14
N ALA A 765 -0.32 -37.23 41.12
CA ALA A 765 1.12 -37.24 41.29
C ALA A 765 1.65 -35.96 41.95
N LEU A 766 1.10 -34.79 41.58
CA LEU A 766 1.42 -33.50 42.20
C LEU A 766 1.00 -33.45 43.67
N VAL A 767 -0.22 -33.90 44.00
CA VAL A 767 -0.70 -33.99 45.38
C VAL A 767 0.20 -34.92 46.21
N PHE A 768 0.58 -36.08 45.66
CA PHE A 768 1.51 -37.00 46.31
C PHE A 768 2.88 -36.35 46.57
N LEU A 769 3.44 -35.62 45.59
CA LEU A 769 4.72 -34.91 45.76
C LEU A 769 4.64 -33.79 46.80
N VAL A 770 3.52 -33.08 46.89
CA VAL A 770 3.28 -32.03 47.90
C VAL A 770 3.19 -32.66 49.30
N LEU A 771 2.41 -33.72 49.47
CA LEU A 771 2.31 -34.44 50.75
C LEU A 771 3.66 -35.04 51.16
N TYR A 772 4.40 -35.62 50.22
CA TYR A 772 5.74 -36.16 50.46
C TYR A 772 6.73 -35.05 50.89
N ARG A 773 6.66 -33.87 50.26
CA ARG A 773 7.48 -32.71 50.65
C ARG A 773 7.09 -32.17 52.03
N GLN A 774 5.80 -32.09 52.34
CA GLN A 774 5.28 -31.63 53.62
C GLN A 774 5.69 -32.59 54.76
N GLN A 775 5.65 -33.90 54.50
CA GLN A 775 6.09 -34.93 55.45
C GLN A 775 7.59 -34.82 55.74
N ARG A 776 8.45 -34.57 54.73
CA ARG A 776 9.88 -34.30 54.95
C ARG A 776 10.11 -33.02 55.78
N GLN A 777 9.37 -31.95 55.50
CA GLN A 777 9.52 -30.70 56.24
C GLN A 777 9.12 -30.83 57.72
N GLN A 778 8.11 -31.65 58.04
CA GLN A 778 7.74 -31.94 59.43
C GLN A 778 8.81 -32.77 60.17
N VAL A 779 9.45 -33.74 59.50
CA VAL A 779 10.55 -34.51 60.09
C VAL A 779 11.77 -33.61 60.37
N ALA A 780 12.08 -32.69 59.46
CA ALA A 780 13.17 -31.72 59.66
C ALA A 780 12.89 -30.75 60.83
N ARG A 781 11.63 -30.30 61.00
CA ARG A 781 11.25 -29.45 62.15
C ARG A 781 11.38 -30.19 63.50
N ARG A 782 10.98 -31.46 63.57
CA ARG A 782 11.16 -32.27 64.80
C ARG A 782 12.63 -32.43 65.19
N GLN A 783 13.51 -32.62 64.21
CA GLN A 783 14.96 -32.70 64.45
C GLN A 783 15.53 -31.36 64.98
N GLN A 784 15.06 -30.22 64.46
CA GLN A 784 15.46 -28.90 64.94
C GLN A 784 14.91 -28.57 66.33
N GLU A 785 13.69 -29.01 66.65
CA GLU A 785 13.09 -28.84 67.99
C GLU A 785 13.81 -29.70 69.04
N ASP A 786 14.20 -30.93 68.71
CA ASP A 786 15.00 -31.79 69.60
C ASP A 786 16.42 -31.21 69.86
N GLU A 787 17.02 -30.57 68.85
CA GLU A 787 18.31 -29.86 69.00
C GLU A 787 18.16 -28.57 69.84
N ALA A 788 17.08 -27.80 69.65
CA ALA A 788 16.81 -26.58 70.41
C ALA A 788 16.49 -26.86 71.89
N GLN A 789 15.79 -27.97 72.19
CA GLN A 789 15.52 -28.38 73.58
C GLN A 789 16.80 -28.83 74.31
N ARG A 790 17.75 -29.47 73.61
CA ARG A 790 19.08 -29.78 74.17
C ARG A 790 19.87 -28.51 74.51
N GLN A 791 19.79 -27.48 73.68
CA GLN A 791 20.46 -26.19 73.92
C GLN A 791 19.79 -25.35 75.03
N GLN A 792 18.47 -25.45 75.22
CA GLN A 792 17.77 -24.74 76.31
C GLN A 792 18.00 -25.38 77.70
N GLN A 793 18.24 -26.70 77.79
CA GLN A 793 18.65 -27.34 79.04
C GLN A 793 20.06 -26.92 79.49
N GLU A 794 20.94 -26.48 78.57
CA GLU A 794 22.27 -25.97 78.90
C GLU A 794 22.25 -24.51 79.40
N GLN A 795 21.20 -23.72 79.11
CA GLN A 795 21.14 -22.29 79.46
C GLN A 795 20.30 -21.95 80.71
N GLN A 796 19.52 -22.88 81.27
CA GLN A 796 18.77 -22.65 82.52
C GLN A 796 19.57 -22.88 83.82
N GLY A 797 20.91 -22.92 83.73
CA GLY A 797 21.82 -23.10 84.87
C GLY A 797 22.28 -21.83 85.61
N GLN A 798 21.95 -20.61 85.18
CA GLN A 798 22.41 -19.38 85.84
C GLN A 798 21.33 -18.27 85.88
N GLY A 799 20.85 -17.96 87.10
CA GLY A 799 19.76 -17.00 87.45
C GLY A 799 20.16 -15.51 87.42
N ILE A 800 19.46 -14.52 88.03
CA ILE A 800 18.32 -14.41 88.96
C ILE A 800 18.06 -12.88 89.20
N ARG A 801 16.79 -12.44 89.36
CA ARG A 801 16.23 -11.25 90.12
C ARG A 801 16.48 -9.78 89.68
N VAL A 802 15.69 -8.71 89.98
CA VAL A 802 14.32 -8.37 90.51
C VAL A 802 14.06 -6.83 90.37
N ALA A 803 12.81 -6.44 90.05
CA ALA A 803 11.95 -5.25 90.37
C ALA A 803 12.40 -3.78 90.64
N GLY A 804 11.54 -2.83 90.18
CA GLY A 804 11.04 -1.65 90.97
C GLY A 804 11.22 -0.23 90.37
N GLY A 805 10.15 0.55 90.16
CA GLY A 805 10.16 2.03 89.89
C GLY A 805 9.55 2.84 91.07
N PRO A 806 9.17 4.15 90.98
CA PRO A 806 9.32 5.21 89.94
C PRO A 806 9.78 6.62 90.48
N PHE A 807 9.98 7.64 89.60
CA PHE A 807 9.59 9.08 89.69
C PHE A 807 10.40 9.99 88.70
N ALA A 808 9.81 11.14 88.34
CA ALA A 808 9.98 11.93 87.10
C ALA A 808 11.04 13.07 87.10
N ASN A 809 11.58 13.44 85.92
CA ASN A 809 11.58 14.81 85.34
C ASN A 809 12.35 14.94 84.00
N GLY A 810 11.73 15.62 83.02
CA GLY A 810 12.32 16.74 82.25
C GLY A 810 13.38 16.54 81.15
N GLN A 811 12.92 16.60 79.88
CA GLN A 811 13.56 17.13 78.65
C GLN A 811 14.88 16.52 78.09
N GLN A 812 14.81 15.83 76.94
CA GLN A 812 15.23 16.32 75.59
C GLN A 812 15.16 15.22 74.48
N GLN A 813 14.51 15.62 73.36
CA GLN A 813 14.71 15.32 71.92
C GLN A 813 14.65 13.89 71.30
N GLN A 814 13.61 13.74 70.44
CA GLN A 814 13.53 13.19 69.05
C GLN A 814 13.99 11.74 68.79
N GLN A 815 13.31 10.88 68.00
CA GLN A 815 12.21 11.01 67.03
C GLN A 815 11.60 9.60 66.83
N GLN A 816 10.27 9.50 66.67
CA GLN A 816 9.60 8.27 66.23
C GLN A 816 8.68 8.58 65.04
N GLN A 817 8.63 7.61 64.14
CA GLN A 817 7.83 7.51 62.92
C GLN A 817 6.32 7.66 63.20
N GLN A 818 5.51 8.13 62.25
CA GLN A 818 4.92 7.33 61.16
C GLN A 818 3.58 7.90 60.68
N ALA A 819 3.30 7.63 59.40
CA ALA A 819 2.01 7.50 58.74
C ALA A 819 1.24 8.77 58.35
N GLY A 820 0.93 8.84 57.04
CA GLY A 820 0.01 9.84 56.48
C GLY A 820 0.00 9.84 54.96
N ASN A 821 -0.82 8.96 54.39
CA ASN A 821 -1.40 8.97 53.04
C ASN A 821 -1.48 10.36 52.35
N GLY A 822 -1.29 10.37 51.03
CA GLY A 822 -2.00 11.32 50.18
C GLY A 822 -1.26 11.79 48.93
N GLY A 823 -1.84 11.48 47.76
CA GLY A 823 -1.99 12.48 46.70
C GLY A 823 -0.81 12.69 45.77
N PHE A 824 -0.85 11.95 44.68
CA PHE A 824 -0.17 12.21 43.43
C PHE A 824 -0.70 13.53 42.82
N PHE A 825 -0.09 14.70 43.11
CA PHE A 825 -0.06 15.95 42.30
C PHE A 825 0.56 17.10 43.13
N PRO A 826 1.49 17.91 42.59
CA PRO A 826 2.11 19.02 43.32
C PRO A 826 1.17 20.24 43.46
N GLN A 827 1.26 20.96 44.59
CA GLN A 827 0.50 22.18 44.87
C GLN A 827 1.08 23.43 44.17
N PRO A 828 0.26 24.44 43.84
CA PRO A 828 0.71 25.67 43.19
C PRO A 828 1.64 26.49 44.12
N GLY A 829 2.88 26.72 43.69
CA GLY A 829 3.86 27.56 44.42
C GLY A 829 5.23 26.93 44.70
N ALA A 830 5.45 25.66 44.36
CA ALA A 830 6.76 25.03 44.48
C ALA A 830 7.70 25.38 43.29
N PRO A 831 9.02 25.53 43.52
CA PRO A 831 10.00 25.78 42.46
C PRO A 831 10.10 24.54 41.56
N GLY A 832 9.41 24.59 40.42
CA GLY A 832 9.21 23.46 39.50
C GLY A 832 7.83 23.44 38.81
N PHE A 833 6.87 24.28 39.27
CA PHE A 833 5.53 24.37 38.69
C PHE A 833 5.48 24.88 37.23
N GLY A 834 6.55 25.53 36.74
CA GLY A 834 6.61 26.11 35.39
C GLY A 834 7.09 25.19 34.26
N GLN A 835 7.35 23.90 34.53
CA GLN A 835 7.82 22.95 33.50
C GLN A 835 6.76 21.96 33.00
N TRP A 836 5.51 22.09 33.44
CA TRP A 836 4.37 21.34 32.91
C TRP A 836 3.43 22.29 32.19
N GLY A 837 3.72 22.54 30.92
CA GLY A 837 2.90 23.36 30.05
C GLY A 837 3.60 23.59 28.73
N VAL A 838 3.40 22.66 27.80
CA VAL A 838 3.06 22.87 26.37
C VAL A 838 3.19 21.50 25.68
N GLY A 839 2.06 20.89 25.35
CA GLY A 839 2.00 19.66 24.57
C GLY A 839 0.59 19.07 24.44
N GLY A 840 -0.15 19.51 23.42
CA GLY A 840 -1.42 18.92 22.92
C GLY A 840 -2.69 19.38 23.65
N VAL A 841 -3.84 19.69 23.04
CA VAL A 841 -4.41 19.44 21.69
C VAL A 841 -5.56 20.45 21.48
N GLY A 842 -5.90 20.81 20.23
CA GLY A 842 -7.21 21.41 19.92
C GLY A 842 -7.44 21.81 18.46
N HIS A 843 -8.11 20.90 17.74
CA HIS A 843 -8.83 21.02 16.44
C HIS A 843 -8.03 21.06 15.13
#